data_AF-A0A9P7RRB3-F1
#
_entry.id   AF-A0A9P7RRB3-F1
#
_cell.length_a   1.000
_cell.length_b   1.000
_cell.length_c   1.000
_cell.angle_alpha   90.00
_cell.angle_beta   90.00
_cell.angle_gamma   90.00
#
_symmetry.space_group_name_H-M   'P 1'
#
loop_
_entity.id
_entity.type
_entity.pdbx_description
1 polymer ?
#
loop_
_entity_poly.entity_id
_entity_poly.type
_entity_poly.pdbx_seq_one_letter_code
_entity_poly.pdbx_strand_id
1 'polypeptide(L)'
;MKTLGYDSPISHNTSLCQSAEDPSSNYENMDPKHREAMRQIGSSMDYKWSGPVSPQEFLDTFLDVVVPKAMPNLTRNRQMALKAAITGPSNLRRGHQAGHRERFSYSSLIKALKDYCPNLELEKAVDTPETVLWNNNSVNIKPNIIAYDSTYHSPKATRRADLSLAEILFEIGIKRNGVALDPFAKPDTGSSNSDEVNDILKLALDQISSHVGAVFASQFRTHCFTVVILGEYVRLVRWDRGGATFTDKFHLWEEPFLLDFLWRYNSADGEPRGNDPSVVALNEKDPVGERRASGAKEILGMEEKEKVYEFRIDDEATKERHVFYGGKVVMKPQPTPTGRATRGILVTTSDALDLVGSIADWSGHIHYMKETWRFSLDTVEPEWRIYQRLKDANVPHVPTILASGDAVGKWQSTVTGTVGPTTDGHDIWRHYHCFVVMKEVGRPLTDFKLHKELVGAMRDALKAHQAAYERANVIHRDVSVGNILIYGQGGLLIDWEFCKVVHPSIPDTPRLDERTGTWQFISARILLLAGKDMVHTVIDDLESFFHVLCWVAVQYVEHALSDWQIKGHLQSVYDHATQINGIKLGGFGKELAITSRRFSKYVGFRGGPLSQLIEALEYFFRCWYESLNDDTVNLIDWTSDEVALYLKRQGVPEMVLTQFRAANITGRDFMELDLHAIQNILGAGEGYDYSEDILDILDEKVKQNARSRTVRERKIPRFDHDWMLQKFDVALDALNRRSDDVQRVVHRNLRSTVSTREARFRDAGEDKKREYEKNNIVNEGVEKDEAEAPPKRKPRIFASPTNTTTRQGGLELQAGPSTIQSMDAADNHEDERPRKCSRSGGRQQVFHLSSKQSANGAGLRRSTRLREKARNGRLTRRGSRG
;
A
#
# COMPACT_ATOMS: atom_id res chain seq x y z
N MET A 1 1.43 32.75 15.84
CA MET A 1 1.39 34.18 15.40
C MET A 1 -0.04 34.67 15.39
N LYS A 2 -0.26 36.00 15.39
CA LYS A 2 -1.58 36.63 15.52
C LYS A 2 -2.35 36.76 14.19
N THR A 3 -3.69 36.74 14.29
CA THR A 3 -4.69 37.49 13.49
C THR A 3 -4.70 37.43 11.97
N LEU A 4 -5.77 36.84 11.42
CA LEU A 4 -6.57 37.21 10.22
C LEU A 4 -7.70 36.16 10.14
N GLY A 5 -9.01 36.44 10.03
CA GLY A 5 -9.83 37.63 10.25
C GLY A 5 -11.28 37.15 10.47
N TYR A 6 -12.09 37.86 11.26
CA TYR A 6 -13.50 37.48 11.51
C TYR A 6 -14.39 37.96 10.35
N ASP A 7 -15.18 37.05 9.76
CA ASP A 7 -16.40 37.39 9.03
C ASP A 7 -17.64 36.89 9.79
N SER A 8 -18.73 37.66 9.65
CA SER A 8 -19.87 37.67 10.57
C SER A 8 -20.86 36.49 10.42
N PRO A 9 -21.67 36.19 11.47
CA PRO A 9 -22.45 34.95 11.56
C PRO A 9 -23.72 34.98 10.71
N ILE A 10 -23.89 33.98 9.83
CA ILE A 10 -25.16 33.74 9.13
C ILE A 10 -26.08 32.92 10.04
N SER A 11 -27.04 33.62 10.64
CA SER A 11 -28.29 33.17 11.27
C SER A 11 -28.42 31.70 11.67
N HIS A 12 -28.42 31.44 12.98
CA HIS A 12 -28.95 30.21 13.56
C HIS A 12 -30.43 30.02 13.18
N ASN A 13 -30.73 29.05 12.33
CA ASN A 13 -32.10 28.61 12.11
C ASN A 13 -32.44 27.50 13.14
N THR A 14 -32.65 27.92 14.39
CA THR A 14 -33.01 27.03 15.51
C THR A 14 -34.47 26.58 15.44
N SER A 15 -34.80 25.73 14.48
CA SER A 15 -36.06 24.97 14.47
C SER A 15 -35.92 23.66 13.68
N LEU A 16 -35.41 22.60 14.33
CA LEU A 16 -35.68 21.17 14.02
C LEU A 16 -35.02 20.18 15.01
N CYS A 17 -34.73 20.59 16.25
CA CYS A 17 -34.25 19.68 17.30
C CYS A 17 -35.42 18.92 17.95
N GLN A 18 -36.03 17.93 17.27
CA GLN A 18 -36.97 16.99 17.93
C GLN A 18 -37.33 15.65 17.24
N SER A 19 -36.47 15.05 16.39
CA SER A 19 -36.69 13.66 15.91
C SER A 19 -35.44 12.99 15.28
N ALA A 20 -34.40 12.72 16.08
CA ALA A 20 -33.17 12.07 15.58
C ALA A 20 -32.62 11.00 16.56
N GLU A 21 -33.39 9.95 16.81
CA GLU A 21 -32.97 8.78 17.61
C GLU A 21 -32.78 7.50 16.76
N ASP A 22 -33.08 7.56 15.46
CA ASP A 22 -32.94 6.42 14.53
C ASP A 22 -31.59 6.51 13.78
N PRO A 23 -30.68 5.53 13.92
CA PRO A 23 -29.43 5.48 13.18
C PRO A 23 -29.60 5.47 11.65
N SER A 24 -30.71 4.92 11.14
CA SER A 24 -30.94 4.74 9.70
C SER A 24 -31.13 6.06 8.94
N SER A 25 -31.70 7.09 9.58
CA SER A 25 -32.02 8.37 8.91
C SER A 25 -30.79 9.23 8.52
N ASN A 26 -29.59 8.85 8.99
CA ASN A 26 -28.35 9.55 8.67
C ASN A 26 -27.72 9.14 7.33
N TYR A 27 -28.07 7.97 6.77
CA TYR A 27 -27.37 7.43 5.59
C TYR A 27 -27.82 8.06 4.28
N GLU A 28 -29.13 8.25 4.08
CA GLU A 28 -29.70 8.88 2.88
C GLU A 28 -29.29 10.36 2.77
N ASN A 29 -29.31 11.07 3.91
CA ASN A 29 -28.99 12.51 4.03
C ASN A 29 -27.49 12.82 4.14
N MET A 30 -26.62 11.83 3.92
CA MET A 30 -25.17 11.93 4.07
C MET A 30 -24.53 12.75 2.94
N ASP A 31 -23.57 13.63 3.29
CA ASP A 31 -22.83 14.43 2.31
C ASP A 31 -22.17 13.55 1.22
N PRO A 32 -22.32 13.86 -0.09
CA PRO A 32 -21.78 13.03 -1.16
C PRO A 32 -20.26 12.83 -1.13
N LYS A 33 -19.48 13.82 -0.69
CA LYS A 33 -18.01 13.67 -0.60
C LYS A 33 -17.62 12.76 0.55
N HIS A 34 -18.34 12.85 1.68
CA HIS A 34 -18.16 11.96 2.82
C HIS A 34 -18.53 10.51 2.46
N ARG A 35 -19.66 10.30 1.75
CA ARG A 35 -20.09 8.98 1.26
C ARG A 35 -19.06 8.38 0.29
N GLU A 36 -18.56 9.17 -0.67
CA GLU A 36 -17.55 8.74 -1.64
C GLU A 36 -16.19 8.43 -0.97
N ALA A 37 -15.80 9.18 0.06
CA ALA A 37 -14.59 8.88 0.83
C ALA A 37 -14.71 7.56 1.62
N MET A 38 -15.87 7.28 2.23
CA MET A 38 -16.11 5.98 2.89
C MET A 38 -16.16 4.83 1.89
N ARG A 39 -16.79 5.01 0.71
CA ARG A 39 -16.82 4.00 -0.35
C ARG A 39 -15.41 3.65 -0.83
N GLN A 40 -14.49 4.63 -0.92
CA GLN A 40 -13.09 4.36 -1.22
C GLN A 40 -12.42 3.53 -0.12
N ILE A 41 -12.60 3.86 1.16
CA ILE A 41 -12.04 3.05 2.26
C ILE A 41 -12.63 1.64 2.25
N GLY A 42 -13.95 1.50 2.12
CA GLY A 42 -14.66 0.23 2.09
C GLY A 42 -14.34 -0.64 0.87
N SER A 43 -13.92 -0.04 -0.25
CA SER A 43 -13.42 -0.77 -1.43
C SER A 43 -12.10 -1.52 -1.16
N SER A 44 -11.33 -1.14 -0.12
CA SER A 44 -10.18 -1.92 0.33
C SER A 44 -10.59 -3.29 0.91
N MET A 45 -11.81 -3.41 1.43
CA MET A 45 -12.34 -4.63 2.04
C MET A 45 -13.03 -5.57 1.03
N ASP A 46 -13.15 -5.20 -0.24
CA ASP A 46 -13.73 -6.07 -1.25
C ASP A 46 -12.89 -7.36 -1.35
N TYR A 47 -13.57 -8.51 -1.29
CA TYR A 47 -12.96 -9.85 -1.28
C TYR A 47 -12.03 -10.14 -0.08
N LYS A 48 -12.20 -9.45 1.05
CA LYS A 48 -11.39 -9.64 2.29
C LYS A 48 -12.22 -9.95 3.54
N TRP A 49 -13.42 -10.48 3.35
CA TRP A 49 -14.28 -10.95 4.43
C TRP A 49 -14.15 -12.48 4.58
N SER A 50 -13.99 -12.94 5.83
CA SER A 50 -13.86 -14.34 6.19
C SER A 50 -14.93 -14.71 7.21
N GLY A 51 -15.70 -15.76 6.94
CA GLY A 51 -16.75 -16.23 7.83
C GLY A 51 -18.06 -16.59 7.11
N PRO A 52 -19.11 -16.93 7.88
CA PRO A 52 -19.13 -16.93 9.34
C PRO A 52 -18.24 -18.02 9.98
N VAL A 53 -17.81 -17.76 11.21
CA VAL A 53 -17.15 -18.70 12.13
C VAL A 53 -18.04 -18.90 13.36
N SER A 54 -18.04 -20.08 13.99
CA SER A 54 -18.86 -20.24 15.20
C SER A 54 -18.39 -19.28 16.32
N PRO A 55 -19.29 -18.69 17.14
CA PRO A 55 -18.88 -17.69 18.13
C PRO A 55 -17.89 -18.24 19.17
N GLN A 56 -18.01 -19.53 19.52
CA GLN A 56 -17.08 -20.20 20.44
C GLN A 56 -15.68 -20.34 19.82
N GLU A 57 -15.58 -20.85 18.59
CA GLU A 57 -14.31 -21.01 17.87
C GLU A 57 -13.61 -19.65 17.63
N PHE A 58 -14.38 -18.60 17.36
CA PHE A 58 -13.87 -17.23 17.25
C PHE A 58 -13.22 -16.77 18.56
N LEU A 59 -13.89 -16.97 19.70
CA LEU A 59 -13.37 -16.62 21.01
C LEU A 59 -12.13 -17.44 21.39
N ASP A 60 -12.16 -18.74 21.13
CA ASP A 60 -11.07 -19.66 21.48
C ASP A 60 -9.87 -19.55 20.50
N THR A 61 -10.05 -18.96 19.32
CA THR A 61 -8.95 -18.67 18.37
C THR A 61 -8.29 -17.33 18.67
N PHE A 62 -9.11 -16.27 18.80
CA PHE A 62 -8.64 -14.89 18.80
C PHE A 62 -8.51 -14.27 20.19
N LEU A 63 -9.17 -14.85 21.20
CA LEU A 63 -9.24 -14.30 22.55
C LEU A 63 -9.15 -15.41 23.62
N ASP A 64 -8.30 -16.41 23.36
CA ASP A 64 -7.87 -17.41 24.34
C ASP A 64 -6.96 -16.74 25.38
N VAL A 65 -7.56 -16.38 26.51
CA VAL A 65 -6.90 -15.67 27.61
C VAL A 65 -7.29 -16.28 28.95
N VAL A 66 -6.34 -16.34 29.87
CA VAL A 66 -6.56 -16.87 31.22
C VAL A 66 -7.42 -15.89 32.02
N VAL A 67 -8.71 -16.17 32.15
CA VAL A 67 -9.64 -15.35 32.94
C VAL A 67 -9.41 -15.58 34.44
N PRO A 68 -9.02 -14.56 35.23
CA PRO A 68 -8.65 -14.73 36.64
C PRO A 68 -9.85 -14.94 37.57
N LYS A 69 -11.07 -14.72 37.06
CA LYS A 69 -12.34 -14.92 37.75
C LYS A 69 -13.35 -15.50 36.78
N ALA A 70 -14.22 -16.39 37.27
CA ALA A 70 -15.37 -16.86 36.51
C ALA A 70 -16.26 -15.68 36.09
N MET A 71 -16.76 -15.73 34.85
CA MET A 71 -17.71 -14.73 34.35
C MET A 71 -18.98 -14.71 35.22
N PRO A 72 -19.57 -13.53 35.50
CA PRO A 72 -20.88 -13.46 36.15
C PRO A 72 -21.94 -14.26 35.38
N ASN A 73 -22.80 -15.00 36.09
CA ASN A 73 -23.87 -15.76 35.45
C ASN A 73 -24.88 -14.83 34.77
N LEU A 74 -25.33 -15.19 33.56
CA LEU A 74 -26.37 -14.47 32.82
C LEU A 74 -27.73 -14.62 33.52
N THR A 75 -28.02 -13.74 34.48
CA THR A 75 -29.28 -13.75 35.23
C THR A 75 -30.47 -13.30 34.38
N ARG A 76 -31.65 -13.85 34.67
CA ARG A 76 -32.92 -13.45 34.01
C ARG A 76 -33.18 -11.94 34.05
N ASN A 77 -32.81 -11.27 35.15
CA ASN A 77 -32.89 -9.81 35.28
C ASN A 77 -31.99 -9.08 34.27
N ARG A 78 -30.80 -9.64 33.98
CA ARG A 78 -29.88 -9.11 32.98
C ARG A 78 -30.37 -9.34 31.56
N GLN A 79 -30.94 -10.52 31.28
CA GLN A 79 -31.57 -10.81 29.99
C GLN A 79 -32.72 -9.83 29.72
N MET A 80 -33.57 -9.57 30.72
CA MET A 80 -34.64 -8.56 30.63
C MET A 80 -34.08 -7.13 30.43
N ALA A 81 -32.96 -6.77 31.06
CA ALA A 81 -32.34 -5.46 30.88
C ALA A 81 -31.77 -5.27 29.46
N LEU A 82 -31.07 -6.29 28.93
CA LEU A 82 -30.58 -6.29 27.54
C LEU A 82 -31.75 -6.22 26.54
N LYS A 83 -32.79 -7.02 26.75
CA LYS A 83 -34.02 -6.98 25.93
C LYS A 83 -34.68 -5.61 25.95
N ALA A 84 -34.89 -5.03 27.14
CA ALA A 84 -35.50 -3.71 27.28
C ALA A 84 -34.64 -2.59 26.67
N ALA A 85 -33.31 -2.73 26.59
CA ALA A 85 -32.44 -1.78 25.92
C ALA A 85 -32.59 -1.78 24.38
N ILE A 86 -32.97 -2.92 23.78
CA ILE A 86 -33.22 -3.05 22.34
C ILE A 86 -34.69 -2.76 21.99
N THR A 87 -35.64 -3.37 22.70
CA THR A 87 -37.07 -3.36 22.35
C THR A 87 -37.88 -2.24 23.04
N GLY A 88 -37.27 -1.54 23.99
CA GLY A 88 -37.94 -0.62 24.91
C GLY A 88 -38.69 -1.31 26.05
N PRO A 89 -39.22 -0.53 27.01
CA PRO A 89 -39.93 -1.04 28.18
C PRO A 89 -41.27 -1.70 27.81
N SER A 90 -41.52 -2.89 28.36
CA SER A 90 -42.69 -3.74 28.08
C SER A 90 -44.05 -3.21 28.56
N ASN A 91 -44.08 -2.12 29.34
CA ASN A 91 -45.22 -1.75 30.18
C ASN A 91 -46.11 -0.62 29.62
N LEU A 92 -45.93 -0.21 28.36
CA LEU A 92 -46.79 0.79 27.72
C LEU A 92 -48.13 0.17 27.31
N ARG A 93 -49.21 0.58 28.00
CA ARG A 93 -50.59 0.13 27.73
C ARG A 93 -50.98 0.43 26.28
N ARG A 94 -51.49 -0.58 25.56
CA ARG A 94 -52.18 -0.43 24.26
C ARG A 94 -53.36 0.52 24.44
N GLY A 95 -53.28 1.76 23.95
CA GLY A 95 -54.41 2.69 24.08
C GLY A 95 -54.15 4.18 23.92
N HIS A 96 -53.07 4.60 23.26
CA HIS A 96 -52.95 5.94 22.67
C HIS A 96 -52.27 5.78 21.31
N GLN A 97 -52.62 6.62 20.32
CA GLN A 97 -52.10 6.52 18.96
C GLN A 97 -50.58 6.73 18.97
N ALA A 98 -49.83 5.63 18.79
CA ALA A 98 -48.38 5.63 18.84
C ALA A 98 -47.81 6.08 17.49
N GLY A 99 -47.55 7.40 17.36
CA GLY A 99 -46.70 7.91 16.29
C GLY A 99 -45.31 7.26 16.33
N HIS A 100 -44.75 7.02 15.15
CA HIS A 100 -43.45 6.35 14.96
C HIS A 100 -42.32 7.01 15.77
N ARG A 101 -41.95 6.40 16.91
CA ARG A 101 -40.65 6.62 17.57
C ARG A 101 -40.10 5.27 18.03
N GLU A 102 -38.90 4.95 17.54
CA GLU A 102 -38.18 3.73 17.88
C GLU A 102 -37.69 3.73 19.33
N ARG A 103 -37.26 2.55 19.81
CA ARG A 103 -37.18 2.24 21.25
C ARG A 103 -35.79 1.81 21.77
N PHE A 104 -34.73 2.00 20.99
CA PHE A 104 -33.37 1.61 21.38
C PHE A 104 -32.77 2.59 22.41
N SER A 105 -32.07 2.08 23.42
CA SER A 105 -31.48 2.89 24.50
C SER A 105 -30.01 2.56 24.75
N TYR A 106 -29.13 3.40 24.19
CA TYR A 106 -27.67 3.39 24.42
C TYR A 106 -27.31 3.28 25.91
N SER A 107 -27.88 4.14 26.75
CA SER A 107 -27.58 4.17 28.19
C SER A 107 -28.04 2.92 28.92
N SER A 108 -29.16 2.31 28.51
CA SER A 108 -29.63 1.04 29.08
C SER A 108 -28.74 -0.13 28.68
N LEU A 109 -28.27 -0.15 27.42
CA LEU A 109 -27.35 -1.17 26.92
C LEU A 109 -25.99 -1.09 27.62
N ILE A 110 -25.38 0.10 27.67
CA ILE A 110 -24.12 0.36 28.37
C ILE A 110 -24.21 -0.09 29.84
N LYS A 111 -25.29 0.29 30.55
CA LYS A 111 -25.53 -0.12 31.93
C LYS A 111 -25.72 -1.63 32.09
N ALA A 112 -26.33 -2.30 31.11
CA ALA A 112 -26.48 -3.75 31.14
C ALA A 112 -25.13 -4.47 30.96
N LEU A 113 -24.25 -3.97 30.09
CA LEU A 113 -22.95 -4.58 29.77
C LEU A 113 -21.86 -4.31 30.81
N LYS A 114 -21.93 -3.20 31.56
CA LYS A 114 -20.81 -2.72 32.42
C LYS A 114 -20.27 -3.74 33.43
N ASP A 115 -21.11 -4.62 33.97
CA ASP A 115 -20.69 -5.64 34.95
C ASP A 115 -19.78 -6.73 34.35
N TYR A 116 -19.76 -6.86 33.02
CA TYR A 116 -18.91 -7.80 32.27
C TYR A 116 -17.64 -7.12 31.71
N CYS A 117 -17.53 -5.80 31.85
CA CYS A 117 -16.38 -5.00 31.43
C CYS A 117 -16.03 -3.92 32.49
N PRO A 118 -15.73 -4.30 33.75
CA PRO A 118 -15.44 -3.35 34.81
C PRO A 118 -14.26 -2.41 34.50
N ASN A 119 -13.25 -2.89 33.77
CA ASN A 119 -12.05 -2.18 33.36
C ASN A 119 -12.19 -1.45 32.01
N LEU A 120 -13.38 -1.41 31.39
CA LEU A 120 -13.63 -0.62 30.18
C LEU A 120 -14.70 0.45 30.43
N GLU A 121 -14.49 1.67 29.95
CA GLU A 121 -15.52 2.72 29.95
C GLU A 121 -16.21 2.76 28.58
N LEU A 122 -17.51 2.40 28.55
CA LEU A 122 -18.31 2.41 27.34
C LEU A 122 -19.06 3.75 27.22
N GLU A 123 -18.73 4.55 26.22
CA GLU A 123 -19.34 5.85 25.95
C GLU A 123 -20.13 5.85 24.63
N LYS A 124 -21.27 6.56 24.61
CA LYS A 124 -22.04 6.83 23.39
C LYS A 124 -21.30 7.88 22.56
N ALA A 125 -20.71 7.48 21.42
CA ALA A 125 -19.93 8.37 20.55
C ALA A 125 -20.78 9.20 19.55
N VAL A 126 -22.08 8.93 19.45
CA VAL A 126 -23.00 9.52 18.45
C VAL A 126 -23.24 11.03 18.61
N ASP A 127 -22.76 11.66 19.69
CA ASP A 127 -22.99 13.08 19.95
C ASP A 127 -21.82 13.99 19.52
N THR A 128 -20.66 13.43 19.17
CA THR A 128 -19.40 14.18 19.00
C THR A 128 -18.40 13.50 18.04
N PRO A 129 -18.61 13.59 16.70
CA PRO A 129 -17.79 12.88 15.72
C PRO A 129 -16.31 13.32 15.72
N GLU A 130 -15.42 12.38 15.43
CA GLU A 130 -14.02 12.68 15.12
C GLU A 130 -13.86 12.93 13.62
N THR A 131 -13.06 13.92 13.23
CA THR A 131 -12.85 14.26 11.81
C THR A 131 -11.45 13.79 11.39
N VAL A 132 -11.41 12.72 10.60
CA VAL A 132 -10.19 12.15 10.05
C VAL A 132 -9.96 12.68 8.65
N LEU A 133 -8.71 12.96 8.28
CA LEU A 133 -8.35 13.38 6.92
C LEU A 133 -8.05 12.15 6.06
N TRP A 134 -8.83 11.98 4.98
CA TRP A 134 -8.68 10.94 3.97
C TRP A 134 -8.49 11.59 2.60
N ASN A 135 -7.31 11.45 1.97
CA ASN A 135 -7.03 12.09 0.67
C ASN A 135 -7.45 13.58 0.62
N ASN A 136 -7.05 14.35 1.64
CA ASN A 136 -7.41 15.75 1.89
C ASN A 136 -8.92 16.06 2.06
N ASN A 137 -9.80 15.06 2.02
CA ASN A 137 -11.20 15.20 2.41
C ASN A 137 -11.37 14.91 3.90
N SER A 138 -12.23 15.67 4.58
CA SER A 138 -12.66 15.39 5.95
C SER A 138 -13.72 14.30 5.99
N VAL A 139 -13.43 13.18 6.66
CA VAL A 139 -14.36 12.08 6.95
C VAL A 139 -14.75 12.18 8.43
N ASN A 140 -16.04 12.33 8.71
CA ASN A 140 -16.53 12.34 10.08
C ASN A 140 -16.81 10.90 10.52
N ILE A 141 -15.92 10.37 11.35
CA ILE A 141 -16.01 9.04 11.94
C ILE A 141 -16.93 9.11 13.17
N LYS A 142 -17.92 8.21 13.22
CA LYS A 142 -19.00 8.28 14.21
C LYS A 142 -19.54 6.90 14.61
N PRO A 143 -18.75 6.09 15.35
CA PRO A 143 -19.22 4.81 15.89
C PRO A 143 -20.43 5.00 16.83
N ASN A 144 -21.19 3.94 17.06
CA ASN A 144 -22.36 4.03 17.93
C ASN A 144 -22.00 4.07 19.43
N ILE A 145 -21.16 3.14 19.89
CA ILE A 145 -20.56 3.14 21.24
C ILE A 145 -19.06 2.84 21.07
N ILE A 146 -18.21 3.51 21.84
CA ILE A 146 -16.78 3.20 21.93
C ILE A 146 -16.50 2.69 23.35
N ALA A 147 -15.75 1.60 23.46
CA ALA A 147 -15.12 1.21 24.72
C ALA A 147 -13.70 1.79 24.77
N TYR A 148 -13.37 2.43 25.88
CA TYR A 148 -12.02 2.86 26.25
C TYR A 148 -11.52 2.00 27.42
N ASP A 149 -10.21 1.92 27.63
CA ASP A 149 -9.66 1.37 28.88
C ASP A 149 -10.02 2.30 30.06
N SER A 150 -10.27 1.76 31.26
CA SER A 150 -10.69 2.54 32.43
C SER A 150 -9.63 3.52 32.96
N THR A 151 -8.39 3.46 32.45
CA THR A 151 -7.39 4.51 32.66
C THR A 151 -7.65 5.78 31.85
N TYR A 152 -8.58 5.75 30.87
CA TYR A 152 -9.07 6.93 30.17
C TYR A 152 -9.77 7.90 31.13
N HIS A 153 -9.48 9.19 30.99
CA HIS A 153 -10.09 10.25 31.79
C HIS A 153 -10.59 11.34 30.85
N SER A 154 -11.82 11.16 30.33
CA SER A 154 -12.48 12.14 29.46
C SER A 154 -12.60 13.51 30.17
N PRO A 155 -12.01 14.59 29.64
CA PRO A 155 -12.28 15.93 30.14
C PRO A 155 -13.76 16.25 29.91
N LYS A 156 -14.53 16.38 31.01
CA LYS A 156 -16.00 16.58 30.98
C LYS A 156 -16.49 17.72 30.08
N ALA A 157 -15.59 18.64 29.69
CA ALA A 157 -15.83 19.78 28.82
C ALA A 157 -15.83 19.45 27.31
N THR A 158 -15.22 18.36 26.84
CA THR A 158 -15.11 18.05 25.40
C THR A 158 -16.01 16.89 24.95
N ARG A 159 -16.16 15.82 25.76
CA ARG A 159 -16.96 14.61 25.45
C ARG A 159 -16.79 14.07 24.02
N ARG A 160 -15.63 14.24 23.39
CA ARG A 160 -15.42 13.85 21.98
C ARG A 160 -15.10 12.36 21.90
N ALA A 161 -15.57 11.69 20.84
CA ALA A 161 -14.97 10.42 20.43
C ALA A 161 -13.46 10.61 20.18
N ASP A 162 -12.65 9.70 20.72
CA ASP A 162 -11.18 9.71 20.57
C ASP A 162 -10.69 8.33 20.10
N LEU A 163 -10.59 8.16 18.79
CA LEU A 163 -10.18 6.90 18.15
C LEU A 163 -8.70 6.57 18.39
N SER A 164 -7.91 7.49 18.95
CA SER A 164 -6.54 7.20 19.38
C SER A 164 -6.47 6.41 20.69
N LEU A 165 -7.61 6.26 21.39
CA LEU A 165 -7.74 5.55 22.67
C LEU A 165 -8.81 4.44 22.65
N ALA A 166 -9.52 4.26 21.54
CA ALA A 166 -10.56 3.25 21.38
C ALA A 166 -10.00 1.81 21.46
N GLU A 167 -10.62 0.98 22.29
CA GLU A 167 -10.34 -0.46 22.47
C GLU A 167 -11.27 -1.34 21.61
N ILE A 168 -12.58 -1.07 21.69
CA ILE A 168 -13.63 -1.82 20.97
C ILE A 168 -14.61 -0.81 20.37
N LEU A 169 -14.95 -1.01 19.11
CA LEU A 169 -16.04 -0.27 18.45
C LEU A 169 -17.34 -1.08 18.50
N PHE A 170 -18.46 -0.42 18.77
CA PHE A 170 -19.79 -1.01 18.65
C PHE A 170 -20.59 -0.28 17.59
N GLU A 171 -21.28 -1.04 16.76
CA GLU A 171 -22.06 -0.55 15.63
C GLU A 171 -23.48 -1.13 15.71
N ILE A 172 -24.49 -0.28 15.49
CA ILE A 172 -25.90 -0.66 15.53
C ILE A 172 -26.40 -0.78 14.09
N GLY A 173 -26.84 -1.98 13.71
CA GLY A 173 -27.25 -2.31 12.35
C GLY A 173 -28.38 -1.40 11.83
N ILE A 174 -28.26 -1.03 10.56
CA ILE A 174 -29.27 -0.24 9.84
C ILE A 174 -30.60 -1.01 9.85
N LYS A 175 -31.71 -0.31 10.07
CA LYS A 175 -33.04 -0.87 9.95
C LYS A 175 -33.71 -0.46 8.64
N ARG A 176 -34.48 -1.38 8.06
CA ARG A 176 -35.44 -1.10 6.99
C ARG A 176 -36.79 -1.67 7.39
N ASN A 177 -37.85 -0.87 7.31
CA ASN A 177 -39.20 -1.23 7.76
C ASN A 177 -39.26 -1.78 9.21
N GLY A 178 -38.39 -1.28 10.10
CA GLY A 178 -38.28 -1.73 11.49
C GLY A 178 -37.50 -3.04 11.71
N VAL A 179 -37.03 -3.69 10.64
CA VAL A 179 -36.20 -4.91 10.70
C VAL A 179 -34.72 -4.52 10.57
N ALA A 180 -33.88 -4.99 11.49
CA ALA A 180 -32.44 -4.80 11.39
C ALA A 180 -31.86 -5.64 10.23
N LEU A 181 -31.14 -4.97 9.34
CA LEU A 181 -30.43 -5.57 8.21
C LEU A 181 -29.06 -6.08 8.66
N ASP A 182 -28.64 -7.21 8.10
CA ASP A 182 -27.37 -7.87 8.41
C ASP A 182 -26.38 -7.63 7.26
N PRO A 183 -25.39 -6.72 7.42
CA PRO A 183 -24.49 -6.36 6.32
C PRO A 183 -23.49 -7.47 5.96
N PHE A 184 -23.45 -8.57 6.72
CA PHE A 184 -22.65 -9.77 6.45
C PHE A 184 -23.46 -10.90 5.82
N ALA A 185 -24.76 -10.68 5.55
CA ALA A 185 -25.56 -11.62 4.80
C ALA A 185 -25.14 -11.65 3.32
N LYS A 186 -25.34 -12.78 2.64
CA LYS A 186 -25.15 -12.84 1.19
C LYS A 186 -26.11 -11.87 0.49
N PRO A 187 -25.69 -11.18 -0.58
CA PRO A 187 -26.56 -10.31 -1.36
C PRO A 187 -27.82 -11.05 -1.80
N ASP A 188 -28.98 -10.39 -1.70
CA ASP A 188 -30.19 -10.89 -2.34
C ASP A 188 -30.08 -10.63 -3.86
N THR A 189 -30.47 -11.60 -4.66
CA THR A 189 -30.49 -11.51 -6.13
C THR A 189 -31.87 -11.87 -6.71
N GLY A 190 -32.89 -12.05 -5.87
CA GLY A 190 -34.19 -12.61 -6.25
C GLY A 190 -35.39 -11.67 -6.07
N SER A 191 -35.26 -10.56 -5.34
CA SER A 191 -36.36 -9.62 -5.10
C SER A 191 -36.29 -8.35 -5.96
N SER A 192 -37.44 -7.69 -6.18
CA SER A 192 -37.53 -6.46 -6.99
C SER A 192 -36.79 -5.24 -6.42
N ASN A 193 -36.33 -5.32 -5.17
CA ASN A 193 -35.66 -4.24 -4.45
C ASN A 193 -34.25 -4.66 -4.00
N SER A 194 -33.70 -5.76 -4.57
CA SER A 194 -32.43 -6.35 -4.17
C SER A 194 -31.27 -5.34 -4.23
N ASP A 195 -31.15 -4.60 -5.33
CA ASP A 195 -30.02 -3.69 -5.56
C ASP A 195 -29.94 -2.57 -4.52
N GLU A 196 -31.08 -1.95 -4.22
CA GLU A 196 -31.20 -0.90 -3.20
C GLU A 196 -30.89 -1.43 -1.78
N VAL A 197 -31.33 -2.65 -1.46
CA VAL A 197 -30.97 -3.30 -0.19
C VAL A 197 -29.46 -3.58 -0.14
N ASN A 198 -28.90 -4.17 -1.20
CA ASN A 198 -27.48 -4.51 -1.28
C ASN A 198 -26.58 -3.26 -1.19
N ASP A 199 -26.98 -2.13 -1.80
CA ASP A 199 -26.28 -0.84 -1.65
C ASP A 199 -26.30 -0.33 -0.21
N ILE A 200 -27.41 -0.49 0.53
CA ILE A 200 -27.50 -0.15 1.96
C ILE A 200 -26.59 -1.05 2.80
N LEU A 201 -26.55 -2.37 2.52
CA LEU A 201 -25.65 -3.31 3.20
C LEU A 201 -24.18 -2.95 2.96
N LYS A 202 -23.82 -2.64 1.70
CA LYS A 202 -22.47 -2.24 1.32
C LYS A 202 -22.07 -0.92 2.00
N LEU A 203 -22.96 0.07 2.03
CA LEU A 203 -22.70 1.34 2.72
C LEU A 203 -22.46 1.16 4.24
N ALA A 204 -23.16 0.21 4.88
CA ALA A 204 -22.88 -0.15 6.27
C ALA A 204 -21.47 -0.75 6.42
N LEU A 205 -21.08 -1.73 5.59
CA LEU A 205 -19.72 -2.28 5.61
C LEU A 205 -18.65 -1.21 5.38
N ASP A 206 -18.87 -0.30 4.41
CA ASP A 206 -17.96 0.78 4.07
C ASP A 206 -17.77 1.76 5.24
N GLN A 207 -18.85 2.06 5.99
CA GLN A 207 -18.76 2.87 7.20
C GLN A 207 -17.96 2.17 8.32
N ILE A 208 -18.30 0.92 8.67
CA ILE A 208 -17.60 0.17 9.73
C ILE A 208 -16.10 0.05 9.38
N SER A 209 -15.79 -0.20 8.10
CA SER A 209 -14.43 -0.19 7.57
C SER A 209 -13.74 1.16 7.77
N SER A 210 -14.42 2.29 7.52
CA SER A 210 -13.84 3.62 7.77
C SER A 210 -13.52 3.88 9.25
N HIS A 211 -14.36 3.39 10.16
CA HIS A 211 -14.16 3.54 11.60
C HIS A 211 -12.94 2.74 12.08
N VAL A 212 -12.78 1.50 11.60
CA VAL A 212 -11.60 0.65 11.89
C VAL A 212 -10.32 1.21 11.27
N GLY A 213 -10.39 1.67 10.01
CA GLY A 213 -9.24 2.29 9.34
C GLY A 213 -8.72 3.53 10.06
N ALA A 214 -9.59 4.30 10.70
CA ALA A 214 -9.20 5.41 11.57
C ALA A 214 -8.47 4.95 12.85
N VAL A 215 -8.97 3.92 13.55
CA VAL A 215 -8.26 3.32 14.71
C VAL A 215 -6.86 2.85 14.31
N PHE A 216 -6.76 2.13 13.19
CA PHE A 216 -5.51 1.65 12.62
C PHE A 216 -4.59 2.73 12.05
N ALA A 217 -5.07 3.96 11.81
CA ALA A 217 -4.22 5.11 11.50
C ALA A 217 -3.74 5.84 12.77
N SER A 218 -4.57 5.89 13.81
CA SER A 218 -4.27 6.60 15.07
C SER A 218 -3.46 5.78 16.09
N GLN A 219 -3.46 4.44 16.00
CA GLN A 219 -2.83 3.56 16.98
C GLN A 219 -1.86 2.53 16.37
N PHE A 220 -0.90 2.05 17.17
CA PHE A 220 -0.06 0.89 16.86
C PHE A 220 -0.79 -0.41 17.28
N ARG A 221 -1.56 -0.98 16.35
CA ARG A 221 -2.36 -2.19 16.55
C ARG A 221 -2.00 -3.25 15.51
N THR A 222 -1.88 -4.50 15.94
CA THR A 222 -1.81 -5.68 15.06
C THR A 222 -3.19 -6.11 14.57
N HIS A 223 -4.21 -5.92 15.41
CA HIS A 223 -5.61 -6.22 15.12
C HIS A 223 -6.54 -5.39 16.02
N CYS A 224 -7.84 -5.35 15.71
CA CYS A 224 -8.86 -4.77 16.58
C CYS A 224 -10.20 -5.51 16.46
N PHE A 225 -11.17 -5.17 17.31
CA PHE A 225 -12.47 -5.83 17.35
C PHE A 225 -13.63 -4.85 17.21
N THR A 226 -14.71 -5.32 16.57
CA THR A 226 -16.00 -4.63 16.48
C THR A 226 -17.13 -5.54 16.92
N VAL A 227 -18.10 -4.98 17.65
CA VAL A 227 -19.36 -5.64 18.01
C VAL A 227 -20.48 -5.03 17.17
N VAL A 228 -21.10 -5.82 16.30
CA VAL A 228 -22.21 -5.34 15.45
C VAL A 228 -23.54 -5.88 15.98
N ILE A 229 -24.42 -5.00 16.45
CA ILE A 229 -25.71 -5.35 17.05
C ILE A 229 -26.83 -5.19 16.01
N LEU A 230 -27.42 -6.31 15.63
CA LEU A 230 -28.41 -6.46 14.55
C LEU A 230 -29.80 -6.68 15.18
N GLY A 231 -30.30 -5.66 15.87
CA GLY A 231 -31.53 -5.75 16.65
C GLY A 231 -31.37 -6.69 17.85
N GLU A 232 -32.00 -7.86 17.78
CA GLU A 232 -31.93 -8.89 18.84
C GLU A 232 -30.67 -9.78 18.74
N TYR A 233 -29.93 -9.68 17.63
CA TYR A 233 -28.74 -10.49 17.33
C TYR A 233 -27.45 -9.67 17.41
N VAL A 234 -26.31 -10.37 17.47
CA VAL A 234 -24.96 -9.80 17.50
C VAL A 234 -24.06 -10.58 16.56
N ARG A 235 -23.09 -9.89 15.93
CA ARG A 235 -21.88 -10.50 15.35
C ARG A 235 -20.65 -9.89 16.01
N LEU A 236 -19.64 -10.71 16.28
CA LEU A 236 -18.30 -10.24 16.61
C LEU A 236 -17.48 -10.21 15.32
N VAL A 237 -16.63 -9.19 15.17
CA VAL A 237 -15.74 -9.04 14.02
C VAL A 237 -14.32 -8.76 14.53
N ARG A 238 -13.34 -9.54 14.08
CA ARG A 238 -11.91 -9.26 14.24
C ARG A 238 -11.38 -8.69 12.94
N TRP A 239 -10.58 -7.65 13.03
CA TRP A 239 -9.92 -7.00 11.90
C TRP A 239 -8.41 -7.09 12.05
N ASP A 240 -7.70 -7.40 10.97
CA ASP A 240 -6.26 -7.18 10.84
C ASP A 240 -5.94 -6.61 9.45
N ARG A 241 -4.66 -6.34 9.15
CA ARG A 241 -4.26 -5.74 7.87
C ARG A 241 -4.55 -6.61 6.63
N GLY A 242 -4.91 -7.88 6.82
CA GLY A 242 -5.32 -8.79 5.75
C GLY A 242 -6.83 -8.75 5.46
N GLY A 243 -7.67 -8.38 6.43
CA GLY A 243 -9.12 -8.33 6.27
C GLY A 243 -9.87 -8.41 7.58
N ALA A 244 -11.08 -8.96 7.51
CA ALA A 244 -11.94 -9.14 8.67
C ALA A 244 -12.52 -10.56 8.74
N THR A 245 -12.48 -11.16 9.93
CA THR A 245 -13.16 -12.41 10.25
C THR A 245 -14.38 -12.12 11.12
N PHE A 246 -15.56 -12.66 10.76
CA PHE A 246 -16.81 -12.42 11.50
C PHE A 246 -17.48 -13.72 11.97
N THR A 247 -18.19 -13.66 13.10
CA THR A 247 -18.93 -14.81 13.64
C THR A 247 -20.24 -15.05 12.90
N ASP A 248 -20.80 -16.26 13.04
CA ASP A 248 -22.25 -16.46 12.95
C ASP A 248 -22.98 -15.44 13.84
N LYS A 249 -24.21 -15.07 13.47
CA LYS A 249 -25.04 -14.21 14.30
C LYS A 249 -25.61 -15.03 15.45
N PHE A 250 -25.52 -14.50 16.67
CA PHE A 250 -26.03 -15.11 17.90
C PHE A 250 -26.93 -14.14 18.64
N HIS A 251 -27.78 -14.64 19.53
CA HIS A 251 -28.79 -13.86 20.21
C HIS A 251 -28.21 -13.10 21.42
N LEU A 252 -28.38 -11.77 21.44
CA LEU A 252 -27.82 -10.83 22.43
C LEU A 252 -28.05 -11.20 23.92
N TRP A 253 -29.17 -11.84 24.26
CA TRP A 253 -29.54 -12.14 25.66
C TRP A 253 -29.94 -13.60 25.92
N GLU A 254 -30.00 -14.45 24.90
CA GLU A 254 -30.23 -15.88 25.08
C GLU A 254 -28.92 -16.67 25.07
N GLU A 255 -27.89 -16.15 24.40
CA GLU A 255 -26.57 -16.77 24.28
C GLU A 255 -25.49 -15.93 25.01
N PRO A 256 -24.46 -16.56 25.61
CA PRO A 256 -23.51 -15.86 26.46
C PRO A 256 -22.40 -15.12 25.69
N PHE A 257 -22.26 -15.31 24.37
CA PHE A 257 -21.03 -15.01 23.63
C PHE A 257 -20.58 -13.55 23.65
N LEU A 258 -21.50 -12.56 23.64
CA LEU A 258 -21.10 -11.15 23.80
C LEU A 258 -20.54 -10.87 25.20
N LEU A 259 -21.11 -11.52 26.23
CA LEU A 259 -20.71 -11.32 27.61
C LEU A 259 -19.37 -12.02 27.89
N ASP A 260 -19.16 -13.21 27.31
CA ASP A 260 -17.88 -13.91 27.35
C ASP A 260 -16.80 -13.13 26.59
N PHE A 261 -17.10 -12.63 25.40
CA PHE A 261 -16.21 -11.71 24.66
C PHE A 261 -15.74 -10.53 25.50
N LEU A 262 -16.68 -9.78 26.10
CA LEU A 262 -16.36 -8.62 26.92
C LEU A 262 -15.60 -9.01 28.18
N TRP A 263 -15.93 -10.13 28.81
CA TRP A 263 -15.25 -10.63 30.01
C TRP A 263 -13.81 -11.04 29.74
N ARG A 264 -13.58 -11.79 28.65
CA ARG A 264 -12.24 -12.18 28.18
C ARG A 264 -11.43 -10.94 27.79
N TYR A 265 -11.98 -10.04 26.99
CA TYR A 265 -11.26 -8.82 26.55
C TYR A 265 -10.89 -7.92 27.74
N ASN A 266 -11.82 -7.74 28.69
CA ASN A 266 -11.59 -7.01 29.93
C ASN A 266 -10.50 -7.63 30.82
N SER A 267 -10.37 -8.96 30.77
CA SER A 267 -9.38 -9.73 31.53
C SER A 267 -8.01 -9.79 30.84
N ALA A 268 -7.97 -9.59 29.52
CA ALA A 268 -6.74 -9.48 28.73
C ALA A 268 -6.05 -8.13 28.93
N ASP A 269 -4.76 -8.06 28.62
CA ASP A 269 -3.93 -6.87 28.54
C ASP A 269 -2.93 -6.99 27.38
N GLY A 270 -2.46 -5.87 26.81
CA GLY A 270 -1.42 -5.90 25.77
C GLY A 270 -1.82 -6.61 24.47
N GLU A 271 -1.05 -7.64 24.08
CA GLU A 271 -1.07 -8.28 22.75
C GLU A 271 -2.42 -8.92 22.36
N PRO A 272 -3.16 -9.66 23.24
CA PRO A 272 -4.49 -10.19 22.90
C PRO A 272 -5.59 -9.13 22.73
N ARG A 273 -5.38 -7.90 23.21
CA ARG A 273 -6.24 -6.74 22.87
C ARG A 273 -5.84 -6.07 21.54
N GLY A 274 -4.79 -6.57 20.90
CA GLY A 274 -4.26 -6.09 19.63
C GLY A 274 -3.19 -5.01 19.72
N ASN A 275 -2.70 -4.65 20.91
CA ASN A 275 -1.55 -3.74 21.04
C ASN A 275 -0.29 -4.40 20.48
N ASP A 276 0.55 -3.63 19.79
CA ASP A 276 1.79 -4.16 19.21
C ASP A 276 2.90 -4.30 20.28
N PRO A 277 3.41 -5.52 20.58
CA PRO A 277 4.47 -5.71 21.58
C PRO A 277 5.83 -5.13 21.17
N SER A 278 6.02 -4.77 19.89
CA SER A 278 7.22 -4.14 19.35
C SER A 278 7.24 -2.63 19.60
N VAL A 279 6.11 -2.02 20.01
CA VAL A 279 5.96 -0.58 20.20
C VAL A 279 5.35 -0.27 21.57
N VAL A 280 6.14 0.29 22.48
CA VAL A 280 5.71 0.56 23.86
C VAL A 280 5.74 2.06 24.14
N ALA A 281 4.61 2.65 24.52
CA ALA A 281 4.58 4.05 24.97
C ALA A 281 5.41 4.21 26.26
N LEU A 282 6.29 5.22 26.31
CA LEU A 282 7.10 5.47 27.49
C LEU A 282 6.25 5.98 28.66
N ASN A 283 6.51 5.45 29.86
CA ASN A 283 5.91 5.95 31.09
C ASN A 283 6.68 7.17 31.59
N GLU A 284 6.29 8.36 31.16
CA GLU A 284 6.90 9.64 31.58
C GLU A 284 6.71 9.96 33.08
N LYS A 285 6.02 9.11 33.86
CA LYS A 285 5.96 9.20 35.34
C LYS A 285 7.08 8.44 36.05
N ASP A 286 7.79 7.57 35.34
CA ASP A 286 9.00 6.91 35.85
C ASP A 286 10.23 7.76 35.49
N PRO A 287 11.20 7.98 36.39
CA PRO A 287 12.36 8.83 36.10
C PRO A 287 13.22 8.37 34.91
N VAL A 288 13.28 7.08 34.58
CA VAL A 288 14.00 6.57 33.39
C VAL A 288 13.16 6.85 32.14
N GLY A 289 11.85 6.59 32.21
CA GLY A 289 10.90 6.89 31.14
C GLY A 289 10.84 8.38 30.78
N GLU A 290 10.78 9.25 31.79
CA GLU A 290 10.86 10.71 31.67
C GLU A 290 12.14 11.14 30.94
N ARG A 291 13.33 10.74 31.43
CA ARG A 291 14.61 11.10 30.80
C ARG A 291 14.71 10.62 29.35
N ARG A 292 14.23 9.40 29.05
CA ARG A 292 14.19 8.85 27.68
C ARG A 292 13.25 9.65 26.79
N ALA A 293 12.07 10.01 27.29
CA ALA A 293 11.11 10.80 26.55
C ALA A 293 11.63 12.23 26.30
N SER A 294 12.14 12.93 27.32
CA SER A 294 12.68 14.29 27.17
C SER A 294 13.84 14.36 26.17
N GLY A 295 14.81 13.44 26.25
CA GLY A 295 15.94 13.39 25.31
C GLY A 295 15.50 13.11 23.87
N ALA A 296 14.57 12.17 23.67
CA ALA A 296 13.98 11.92 22.36
C ALA A 296 13.17 13.13 21.84
N LYS A 297 12.37 13.80 22.69
CA LYS A 297 11.61 15.00 22.32
C LYS A 297 12.55 16.14 21.88
N GLU A 298 13.65 16.35 22.60
CA GLU A 298 14.67 17.36 22.28
C GLU A 298 15.35 17.09 20.93
N ILE A 299 15.90 15.89 20.74
CA ILE A 299 16.65 15.49 19.52
C ILE A 299 15.74 15.51 18.28
N LEU A 300 14.51 15.01 18.41
CA LEU A 300 13.57 14.90 17.29
C LEU A 300 12.78 16.20 17.06
N GLY A 301 12.89 17.18 17.95
CA GLY A 301 12.12 18.43 17.94
C GLY A 301 10.62 18.18 18.01
N MET A 302 10.17 17.35 18.96
CA MET A 302 8.76 17.06 19.23
C MET A 302 8.14 18.11 20.17
N GLU A 303 6.82 18.29 20.10
CA GLU A 303 6.10 19.10 21.09
C GLU A 303 5.95 18.34 22.42
N GLU A 304 5.94 19.04 23.55
CA GLU A 304 5.93 18.42 24.89
C GLU A 304 4.78 17.42 25.13
N LYS A 305 3.64 17.63 24.46
CA LYS A 305 2.45 16.76 24.53
C LYS A 305 2.52 15.52 23.62
N GLU A 306 3.49 15.43 22.71
CA GLU A 306 3.62 14.28 21.81
C GLU A 306 4.18 13.08 22.58
N LYS A 307 3.50 11.94 22.48
CA LYS A 307 3.92 10.69 23.13
C LYS A 307 5.21 10.17 22.47
N VAL A 308 6.17 9.76 23.29
CA VAL A 308 7.35 9.00 22.86
C VAL A 308 7.10 7.50 23.06
N TYR A 309 7.53 6.71 22.08
CA TYR A 309 7.45 5.26 22.04
C TYR A 309 8.85 4.66 21.96
N GLU A 310 9.02 3.53 22.64
CA GLU A 310 10.14 2.60 22.50
C GLU A 310 9.79 1.58 21.41
N PHE A 311 10.58 1.55 20.33
CA PHE A 311 10.48 0.60 19.24
C PHE A 311 11.55 -0.48 19.42
N ARG A 312 11.15 -1.75 19.43
CA ARG A 312 12.02 -2.92 19.61
C ARG A 312 12.08 -3.68 18.30
N ILE A 313 13.26 -3.72 17.70
CA ILE A 313 13.47 -4.28 16.36
C ILE A 313 14.50 -5.39 16.47
N ASP A 314 14.06 -6.62 16.21
CA ASP A 314 14.96 -7.77 16.05
C ASP A 314 15.56 -7.71 14.64
N ASP A 315 16.85 -7.40 14.53
CA ASP A 315 17.50 -7.26 13.23
C ASP A 315 17.79 -8.63 12.60
N GLU A 316 17.36 -8.80 11.36
CA GLU A 316 17.34 -10.08 10.69
C GLU A 316 18.72 -10.53 10.19
N ALA A 317 19.68 -9.60 10.05
CA ALA A 317 21.06 -9.91 9.64
C ALA A 317 21.95 -10.31 10.82
N THR A 318 21.89 -9.55 11.92
CA THR A 318 22.71 -9.73 13.12
C THR A 318 22.09 -10.68 14.14
N LYS A 319 20.75 -10.79 14.13
CA LYS A 319 19.93 -11.44 15.18
C LYS A 319 20.00 -10.73 16.54
N GLU A 320 20.48 -9.47 16.56
CA GLU A 320 20.49 -8.62 17.74
C GLU A 320 19.21 -7.79 17.84
N ARG A 321 18.79 -7.47 19.07
CA ARG A 321 17.64 -6.59 19.32
C ARG A 321 18.11 -5.15 19.49
N HIS A 322 17.69 -4.30 18.58
CA HIS A 322 17.91 -2.86 18.65
C HIS A 322 16.70 -2.15 19.26
N VAL A 323 16.96 -1.05 19.98
CA VAL A 323 15.94 -0.22 20.60
C VAL A 323 16.06 1.21 20.12
N PHE A 324 14.95 1.77 19.65
CA PHE A 324 14.86 3.14 19.14
C PHE A 324 13.75 3.91 19.86
N TYR A 325 13.93 5.20 20.05
CA TYR A 325 12.96 6.08 20.70
C TYR A 325 12.45 7.13 19.71
N GLY A 326 11.13 7.29 19.63
CA GLY A 326 10.53 8.28 18.72
C GLY A 326 9.01 8.34 18.78
N GLY A 327 8.39 8.91 17.75
CA GLY A 327 6.93 9.10 17.71
C GLY A 327 6.47 10.18 16.75
N LYS A 328 7.40 11.03 16.27
CA LYS A 328 7.15 12.05 15.26
C LYS A 328 6.91 11.42 13.89
N VAL A 329 5.64 11.22 13.55
CA VAL A 329 5.20 10.66 12.26
C VAL A 329 5.36 11.70 11.15
N VAL A 330 6.35 11.50 10.28
CA VAL A 330 6.62 12.34 9.09
C VAL A 330 5.93 11.84 7.83
N MET A 331 5.58 10.56 7.76
CA MET A 331 4.71 9.99 6.74
C MET A 331 3.57 9.23 7.42
N LYS A 332 2.35 9.75 7.27
CA LYS A 332 1.14 9.16 7.85
C LYS A 332 0.64 8.00 6.99
N PRO A 333 0.12 6.92 7.59
CA PRO A 333 -0.53 5.85 6.83
C PRO A 333 -1.86 6.34 6.26
N GLN A 334 -2.39 5.62 5.26
CA GLN A 334 -3.79 5.79 4.88
C GLN A 334 -4.71 5.20 5.97
N PRO A 335 -5.84 5.85 6.30
CA PRO A 335 -6.90 5.30 7.16
C PRO A 335 -7.67 4.09 6.59
N THR A 336 -6.98 3.07 6.09
CA THR A 336 -7.56 1.79 5.64
C THR A 336 -7.49 0.72 6.73
N PRO A 337 -8.50 -0.18 6.81
CA PRO A 337 -8.39 -1.40 7.60
C PRO A 337 -7.26 -2.33 7.11
N THR A 338 -7.07 -2.39 5.80
CA THR A 338 -6.19 -3.37 5.15
C THR A 338 -5.14 -2.71 4.26
N GLY A 339 -4.23 -3.53 3.74
CA GLY A 339 -3.12 -3.05 2.92
C GLY A 339 -1.89 -2.76 3.77
N ARG A 340 -1.00 -1.91 3.24
CA ARG A 340 0.40 -1.89 3.69
C ARG A 340 0.67 -0.98 4.89
N ALA A 341 -0.25 -0.06 5.16
CA ALA A 341 -0.26 0.78 6.35
C ALA A 341 1.05 1.54 6.62
N THR A 342 1.81 1.87 5.57
CA THR A 342 3.18 2.36 5.67
C THR A 342 3.26 3.63 6.52
N ARG A 343 4.04 3.59 7.61
CA ARG A 343 4.36 4.78 8.44
C ARG A 343 5.83 5.13 8.30
N GLY A 344 6.12 6.43 8.26
CA GLY A 344 7.48 6.96 8.37
C GLY A 344 7.61 7.76 9.66
N ILE A 345 8.52 7.34 10.54
CA ILE A 345 8.65 7.83 11.91
C ILE A 345 10.10 8.29 12.12
N LEU A 346 10.31 9.47 12.70
CA LEU A 346 11.64 9.86 13.15
C LEU A 346 11.94 9.24 14.50
N VAL A 347 13.11 8.64 14.63
CA VAL A 347 13.59 7.94 15.83
C VAL A 347 15.06 8.28 16.12
N THR A 348 15.51 8.00 17.34
CA THR A 348 16.91 8.15 17.79
C THR A 348 17.31 6.98 18.70
N THR A 349 18.60 6.79 18.97
CA THR A 349 19.12 5.73 19.87
C THR A 349 19.57 6.30 21.21
N SER A 350 19.55 5.48 22.25
CA SER A 350 19.92 5.87 23.62
C SER A 350 21.32 5.39 24.03
N ASP A 351 22.26 5.24 23.09
CA ASP A 351 23.49 4.42 23.23
C ASP A 351 24.55 4.92 24.26
N ALA A 352 24.16 5.79 25.19
CA ALA A 352 24.98 6.17 26.35
C ALA A 352 24.17 6.33 27.67
N LEU A 353 22.94 5.83 27.76
CA LEU A 353 22.11 6.01 28.96
C LEU A 353 22.45 5.05 30.13
N ASP A 354 23.30 4.05 29.91
CA ASP A 354 23.65 3.03 30.92
C ASP A 354 24.86 3.40 31.82
N LEU A 355 25.56 4.50 31.55
CA LEU A 355 26.66 4.98 32.41
C LEU A 355 26.61 6.50 32.61
N VAL A 356 26.32 6.90 33.87
CA VAL A 356 26.56 8.23 34.45
C VAL A 356 25.66 9.39 33.96
N GLY A 357 24.38 9.38 34.39
CA GLY A 357 23.70 10.55 34.98
C GLY A 357 23.64 11.89 34.23
N SER A 358 23.94 11.91 32.93
CA SER A 358 24.14 13.12 32.12
C SER A 358 23.34 13.04 30.82
N ILE A 359 22.71 14.14 30.43
CA ILE A 359 22.01 14.26 29.14
C ILE A 359 23.03 14.41 27.97
N ALA A 360 24.32 14.60 28.26
CA ALA A 360 25.33 14.99 27.27
C ALA A 360 25.68 13.91 26.21
N ASP A 361 25.42 12.62 26.48
CA ASP A 361 25.98 11.53 25.66
C ASP A 361 24.96 10.81 24.76
N TRP A 362 23.72 11.34 24.61
CA TRP A 362 22.86 10.85 23.52
C TRP A 362 23.60 10.94 22.19
N SER A 363 23.47 9.91 21.34
CA SER A 363 24.16 9.89 20.05
C SER A 363 23.79 11.10 19.18
N GLY A 364 22.66 11.76 19.44
CA GLY A 364 22.24 13.02 18.82
C GLY A 364 21.84 12.88 17.35
N HIS A 365 21.83 11.65 16.83
CA HIS A 365 21.47 11.36 15.46
C HIS A 365 19.97 11.11 15.35
N ILE A 366 19.36 11.75 14.34
CA ILE A 366 17.99 11.48 13.91
C ILE A 366 18.05 10.42 12.81
N HIS A 367 17.21 9.40 12.91
CA HIS A 367 17.06 8.30 11.95
C HIS A 367 15.62 8.23 11.45
N TYR A 368 15.43 7.62 10.28
CA TYR A 368 14.12 7.39 9.69
C TYR A 368 13.74 5.91 9.82
N MET A 369 12.62 5.62 10.45
CA MET A 369 12.06 4.27 10.54
C MET A 369 10.84 4.15 9.62
N LYS A 370 10.90 3.20 8.68
CA LYS A 370 9.75 2.73 7.89
C LYS A 370 9.11 1.54 8.61
N GLU A 371 7.84 1.68 8.97
CA GLU A 371 6.96 0.60 9.45
C GLU A 371 6.05 0.20 8.29
N THR A 372 5.87 -1.10 8.00
CA THR A 372 5.03 -1.57 6.89
C THR A 372 4.50 -2.98 7.13
N TRP A 373 3.27 -3.24 6.69
CA TRP A 373 2.69 -4.57 6.60
C TRP A 373 2.89 -5.11 5.17
N ARG A 374 3.96 -5.87 4.97
CA ARG A 374 4.37 -6.39 3.66
C ARG A 374 3.60 -7.65 3.28
N PHE A 375 3.33 -7.86 1.99
CA PHE A 375 2.70 -9.08 1.49
C PHE A 375 3.59 -10.33 1.68
N SER A 376 2.94 -11.48 1.88
CA SER A 376 3.55 -12.81 1.90
C SER A 376 3.49 -13.45 0.50
N LEU A 377 4.41 -13.09 -0.40
CA LEU A 377 4.57 -13.74 -1.70
C LEU A 377 6.00 -14.26 -1.84
N ASP A 378 6.16 -15.57 -2.08
CA ASP A 378 7.47 -16.23 -2.25
C ASP A 378 8.30 -15.66 -3.42
N THR A 379 7.64 -14.95 -4.34
CA THR A 379 8.23 -14.29 -5.52
C THR A 379 8.71 -12.85 -5.25
N VAL A 380 8.49 -12.30 -4.05
CA VAL A 380 8.82 -10.92 -3.68
C VAL A 380 9.83 -10.94 -2.53
N GLU A 381 11.08 -10.54 -2.81
CA GLU A 381 12.10 -10.31 -1.79
C GLU A 381 11.66 -9.12 -0.89
N PRO A 382 11.72 -9.24 0.46
CA PRO A 382 11.48 -8.11 1.35
C PRO A 382 12.44 -6.94 1.08
N GLU A 383 11.95 -5.70 1.20
CA GLU A 383 12.72 -4.48 0.89
C GLU A 383 14.08 -4.43 1.60
N TRP A 384 14.17 -4.89 2.86
CA TRP A 384 15.43 -4.92 3.60
C TRP A 384 16.47 -5.88 3.00
N ARG A 385 16.06 -6.98 2.35
CA ARG A 385 16.98 -7.86 1.59
C ARG A 385 17.51 -7.16 0.34
N ILE A 386 16.69 -6.32 -0.29
CA ILE A 386 17.14 -5.50 -1.41
C ILE A 386 18.19 -4.50 -0.92
N TYR A 387 17.98 -3.82 0.21
CA TYR A 387 19.02 -2.96 0.79
C TYR A 387 20.32 -3.72 1.14
N GLN A 388 20.24 -4.95 1.64
CA GLN A 388 21.42 -5.80 1.85
C GLN A 388 22.14 -6.09 0.51
N ARG A 389 21.41 -6.50 -0.53
CA ARG A 389 21.94 -6.72 -1.89
C ARG A 389 22.60 -5.46 -2.47
N LEU A 390 22.00 -4.29 -2.28
CA LEU A 390 22.53 -3.00 -2.74
C LEU A 390 23.80 -2.60 -1.96
N LYS A 391 23.85 -2.85 -0.64
CA LYS A 391 25.03 -2.66 0.21
C LYS A 391 26.19 -3.57 -0.20
N ASP A 392 25.92 -4.86 -0.44
CA ASP A 392 26.92 -5.84 -0.87
C ASP A 392 27.48 -5.52 -2.27
N ALA A 393 26.63 -4.99 -3.16
CA ALA A 393 27.03 -4.46 -4.46
C ALA A 393 27.70 -3.06 -4.38
N ASN A 394 27.81 -2.47 -3.19
CA ASN A 394 28.38 -1.14 -2.91
C ASN A 394 27.71 0.01 -3.68
N VAL A 395 26.37 -0.01 -3.77
CA VAL A 395 25.56 1.00 -4.46
C VAL A 395 25.58 2.33 -3.66
N PRO A 396 25.98 3.47 -4.27
CA PRO A 396 25.96 4.77 -3.62
C PRO A 396 24.55 5.38 -3.63
N HIS A 397 24.37 6.47 -2.87
CA HIS A 397 23.15 7.27 -2.89
C HIS A 397 21.85 6.48 -2.58
N VAL A 398 21.96 5.42 -1.78
CA VAL A 398 20.85 4.74 -1.12
C VAL A 398 21.05 4.81 0.40
N PRO A 399 19.99 4.81 1.22
CA PRO A 399 20.12 4.82 2.68
C PRO A 399 20.93 3.66 3.25
N THR A 400 21.69 3.95 4.30
CA THR A 400 22.36 2.97 5.15
C THR A 400 21.33 2.37 6.12
N ILE A 401 21.11 1.05 6.05
CA ILE A 401 20.26 0.36 7.03
C ILE A 401 21.02 0.13 8.33
N LEU A 402 20.38 0.50 9.45
CA LEU A 402 20.87 0.32 10.82
C LEU A 402 20.33 -0.94 11.48
N ALA A 403 19.02 -1.19 11.32
CA ALA A 403 18.32 -2.37 11.80
C ALA A 403 17.11 -2.64 10.90
N SER A 404 16.81 -3.90 10.62
CA SER A 404 15.65 -4.28 9.80
C SER A 404 15.21 -5.72 10.01
N GLY A 405 13.91 -5.98 9.96
CA GLY A 405 13.38 -7.32 10.12
C GLY A 405 11.85 -7.36 10.15
N ASP A 406 11.30 -8.57 10.10
CA ASP A 406 9.90 -8.81 10.45
C ASP A 406 9.75 -8.78 11.97
N ALA A 407 8.67 -8.19 12.47
CA ALA A 407 8.36 -8.16 13.90
C ALA A 407 8.04 -9.57 14.43
N VAL A 408 8.47 -9.87 15.66
CA VAL A 408 8.26 -11.17 16.30
C VAL A 408 7.04 -11.14 17.24
N GLY A 409 6.08 -12.04 17.05
CA GLY A 409 4.90 -12.18 17.90
C GLY A 409 3.79 -13.00 17.24
N LYS A 410 2.75 -13.37 18.00
CA LYS A 410 1.63 -14.19 17.49
C LYS A 410 0.87 -13.44 16.39
N TRP A 411 0.66 -12.14 16.60
CA TRP A 411 -0.13 -11.30 15.70
C TRP A 411 0.69 -10.41 14.75
N GLN A 412 2.01 -10.61 14.68
CA GLN A 412 2.87 -9.92 13.69
C GLN A 412 2.75 -10.51 12.27
N SER A 413 1.87 -11.50 12.11
CA SER A 413 1.36 -11.93 10.80
C SER A 413 -0.16 -11.92 10.82
N THR A 414 -0.79 -11.58 9.69
CA THR A 414 -2.24 -11.59 9.58
C THR A 414 -2.79 -13.01 9.51
N VAL A 415 -3.96 -13.20 10.13
CA VAL A 415 -4.63 -14.52 10.23
C VAL A 415 -6.07 -14.50 9.71
N THR A 416 -6.55 -13.37 9.20
CA THR A 416 -7.78 -13.36 8.38
C THR A 416 -7.67 -14.38 7.23
N GLY A 417 -8.73 -15.15 6.98
CA GLY A 417 -8.73 -16.23 5.98
C GLY A 417 -8.11 -17.55 6.46
N THR A 418 -7.54 -17.62 7.67
CA THR A 418 -7.08 -18.90 8.25
C THR A 418 -8.18 -19.68 8.96
N VAL A 419 -9.28 -19.01 9.32
CA VAL A 419 -10.45 -19.58 9.99
C VAL A 419 -11.72 -19.01 9.34
N GLY A 420 -12.68 -19.90 9.06
CA GLY A 420 -13.89 -19.62 8.28
C GLY A 420 -13.63 -19.59 6.76
N PRO A 421 -14.70 -19.72 5.94
CA PRO A 421 -14.59 -19.60 4.50
C PRO A 421 -14.43 -18.13 4.09
N THR A 422 -13.69 -17.85 3.02
CA THR A 422 -13.71 -16.53 2.37
C THR A 422 -15.06 -16.32 1.68
N THR A 423 -15.70 -15.17 1.87
CA THR A 423 -17.10 -14.92 1.43
C THR A 423 -17.32 -15.16 -0.05
N ASP A 424 -16.31 -14.82 -0.85
CA ASP A 424 -16.34 -14.77 -2.30
C ASP A 424 -15.46 -15.86 -2.95
N GLY A 425 -14.91 -16.78 -2.17
CA GLY A 425 -14.01 -17.85 -2.65
C GLY A 425 -12.58 -17.39 -3.00
N HIS A 426 -12.23 -16.14 -2.69
CA HIS A 426 -10.94 -15.54 -3.02
C HIS A 426 -9.95 -15.60 -1.85
N ASP A 427 -8.75 -16.13 -2.08
CA ASP A 427 -7.70 -16.19 -1.07
C ASP A 427 -7.37 -14.80 -0.48
N ILE A 428 -7.19 -14.76 0.85
CA ILE A 428 -6.78 -13.56 1.58
C ILE A 428 -5.28 -13.68 1.86
N TRP A 429 -4.49 -12.80 1.27
CA TRP A 429 -3.04 -12.86 1.42
C TRP A 429 -2.59 -12.51 2.84
N ARG A 430 -1.70 -13.33 3.39
CA ARG A 430 -1.02 -13.03 4.65
C ARG A 430 -0.11 -11.82 4.47
N HIS A 431 -0.11 -10.94 5.46
CA HIS A 431 0.83 -9.84 5.59
C HIS A 431 1.71 -10.09 6.81
N TYR A 432 2.96 -9.61 6.78
CA TYR A 432 3.88 -9.59 7.91
C TYR A 432 4.20 -8.15 8.28
N HIS A 433 4.23 -7.86 9.58
CA HIS A 433 4.66 -6.57 10.08
C HIS A 433 6.20 -6.48 10.00
N CYS A 434 6.73 -5.39 9.44
CA CYS A 434 8.14 -5.24 9.13
C CYS A 434 8.63 -3.82 9.46
N PHE A 435 9.85 -3.74 9.99
CA PHE A 435 10.54 -2.47 10.27
C PHE A 435 11.83 -2.36 9.44
N VAL A 436 12.13 -1.14 8.98
CA VAL A 436 13.40 -0.80 8.34
C VAL A 436 13.88 0.55 8.88
N VAL A 437 15.00 0.58 9.61
CA VAL A 437 15.61 1.80 10.13
C VAL A 437 16.76 2.23 9.22
N MET A 438 16.64 3.45 8.70
CA MET A 438 17.57 4.11 7.82
C MET A 438 18.32 5.20 8.59
N LYS A 439 19.65 5.23 8.45
CA LYS A 439 20.52 6.19 9.13
C LYS A 439 20.25 7.63 8.68
N GLU A 440 20.10 7.83 7.38
CA GLU A 440 19.96 9.14 6.75
C GLU A 440 18.50 9.61 6.72
N VAL A 441 18.27 10.86 7.12
CA VAL A 441 16.98 11.54 6.97
C VAL A 441 17.12 12.62 5.89
N GLY A 442 16.52 12.37 4.72
CA GLY A 442 16.44 13.34 3.64
C GLY A 442 15.18 14.21 3.71
N ARG A 443 15.18 15.31 2.96
CA ARG A 443 13.98 16.16 2.75
C ARG A 443 13.33 15.86 1.39
N PRO A 444 12.00 16.05 1.22
CA PRO A 444 11.32 15.81 -0.05
C PRO A 444 11.97 16.56 -1.23
N LEU A 445 11.96 15.96 -2.43
CA LEU A 445 12.49 16.60 -3.65
C LEU A 445 11.83 17.96 -3.93
N THR A 446 10.54 18.08 -3.62
CA THR A 446 9.74 19.30 -3.80
C THR A 446 10.12 20.44 -2.86
N ASP A 447 10.95 20.23 -1.84
CA ASP A 447 11.42 21.30 -0.95
C ASP A 447 12.66 22.04 -1.48
N PHE A 448 13.18 21.70 -2.67
CA PHE A 448 14.30 22.40 -3.30
C PHE A 448 14.09 23.93 -3.36
N LYS A 449 15.17 24.68 -3.15
CA LYS A 449 15.21 26.15 -3.16
C LYS A 449 15.94 26.70 -4.38
N LEU A 450 16.87 25.92 -4.92
CA LEU A 450 17.72 26.28 -6.06
C LEU A 450 17.69 25.15 -7.09
N HIS A 451 17.70 25.49 -8.38
CA HIS A 451 17.73 24.50 -9.47
C HIS A 451 18.88 23.47 -9.32
N LYS A 452 20.05 23.87 -8.81
CA LYS A 452 21.18 22.95 -8.55
C LYS A 452 20.86 21.85 -7.53
N GLU A 453 19.97 22.09 -6.57
CA GLU A 453 19.57 21.07 -5.59
C GLU A 453 18.69 19.99 -6.24
N LEU A 454 17.73 20.37 -7.08
CA LEU A 454 16.89 19.45 -7.85
C LEU A 454 17.73 18.58 -8.79
N VAL A 455 18.57 19.22 -9.61
CA VAL A 455 19.42 18.51 -10.58
C VAL A 455 20.46 17.64 -9.87
N GLY A 456 21.06 18.12 -8.76
CA GLY A 456 22.00 17.35 -7.95
C GLY A 456 21.37 16.11 -7.31
N ALA A 457 20.20 16.24 -6.69
CA ALA A 457 19.50 15.12 -6.07
C ALA A 457 19.03 14.07 -7.08
N MET A 458 18.49 14.51 -8.22
CA MET A 458 18.07 13.59 -9.29
C MET A 458 19.25 12.88 -9.96
N ARG A 459 20.38 13.56 -10.15
CA ARG A 459 21.61 12.94 -10.66
C ARG A 459 22.10 11.85 -9.72
N ASP A 460 22.13 12.14 -8.42
CA ASP A 460 22.65 11.21 -7.41
C ASP A 460 21.75 9.97 -7.27
N ALA A 461 20.42 10.16 -7.33
CA ALA A 461 19.47 9.05 -7.45
C ALA A 461 19.64 8.26 -8.76
N LEU A 462 19.96 8.91 -9.89
CA LEU A 462 20.28 8.22 -11.14
C LEU A 462 21.60 7.41 -11.04
N LYS A 463 22.58 7.88 -10.26
CA LYS A 463 23.81 7.12 -9.94
C LYS A 463 23.52 5.91 -9.06
N ALA A 464 22.58 6.01 -8.10
CA ALA A 464 22.08 4.85 -7.34
C ALA A 464 21.44 3.83 -8.29
N HIS A 465 20.55 4.27 -9.18
CA HIS A 465 19.86 3.40 -10.12
C HIS A 465 20.81 2.71 -11.12
N GLN A 466 21.77 3.43 -11.69
CA GLN A 466 22.82 2.84 -12.53
C GLN A 466 23.57 1.74 -11.79
N ALA A 467 24.06 2.05 -10.59
CA ALA A 467 24.83 1.11 -9.79
C ALA A 467 24.00 -0.12 -9.36
N ALA A 468 22.72 0.07 -9.02
CA ALA A 468 21.81 -1.02 -8.70
C ALA A 468 21.60 -1.93 -9.92
N TYR A 469 21.38 -1.36 -11.11
CA TYR A 469 21.22 -2.12 -12.34
C TYR A 469 22.51 -2.88 -12.72
N GLU A 470 23.64 -2.19 -12.80
CA GLU A 470 24.91 -2.78 -13.29
C GLU A 470 25.58 -3.74 -12.31
N ARG A 471 25.43 -3.51 -10.99
CA ARG A 471 26.19 -4.25 -9.96
C ARG A 471 25.34 -5.16 -9.09
N ALA A 472 24.06 -4.84 -8.87
CA ALA A 472 23.12 -5.69 -8.14
C ALA A 472 22.12 -6.44 -9.04
N ASN A 473 22.04 -6.08 -10.33
CA ASN A 473 21.01 -6.49 -11.28
C ASN A 473 19.59 -6.16 -10.77
N VAL A 474 19.37 -4.94 -10.29
CA VAL A 474 18.09 -4.47 -9.76
C VAL A 474 17.57 -3.27 -10.56
N ILE A 475 16.32 -3.35 -11.03
CA ILE A 475 15.53 -2.20 -11.53
C ILE A 475 14.51 -1.78 -10.46
N HIS A 476 14.17 -0.49 -10.38
CA HIS A 476 13.43 0.09 -9.25
C HIS A 476 11.91 0.01 -9.41
N ARG A 477 11.37 0.24 -10.62
CA ARG A 477 9.94 0.19 -10.97
C ARG A 477 9.01 1.18 -10.25
N ASP A 478 9.54 2.11 -9.44
CA ASP A 478 8.78 3.17 -8.78
C ASP A 478 9.65 4.43 -8.53
N VAL A 479 10.41 4.84 -9.54
CA VAL A 479 11.10 6.14 -9.50
C VAL A 479 10.04 7.24 -9.50
N SER A 480 9.94 7.97 -8.39
CA SER A 480 8.89 8.97 -8.15
C SER A 480 9.43 10.19 -7.40
N VAL A 481 8.64 11.28 -7.39
CA VAL A 481 8.95 12.49 -6.60
C VAL A 481 9.03 12.20 -5.09
N GLY A 482 8.29 11.20 -4.60
CA GLY A 482 8.32 10.78 -3.20
C GLY A 482 9.55 9.93 -2.85
N ASN A 483 10.14 9.26 -3.84
CA ASN A 483 11.17 8.24 -3.64
C ASN A 483 12.59 8.78 -3.93
N ILE A 484 12.71 10.05 -4.33
CA ILE A 484 13.96 10.79 -4.40
C ILE A 484 13.98 11.82 -3.27
N LEU A 485 14.96 11.72 -2.37
CA LEU A 485 15.17 12.70 -1.31
C LEU A 485 16.37 13.59 -1.60
N ILE A 486 16.33 14.84 -1.14
CA ILE A 486 17.50 15.72 -1.09
C ILE A 486 18.24 15.45 0.22
N TYR A 487 19.54 15.19 0.15
CA TYR A 487 20.38 14.88 1.30
C TYR A 487 21.75 15.56 1.17
N GLY A 488 22.11 16.41 2.14
CA GLY A 488 23.28 17.26 2.04
C GLY A 488 23.23 18.19 0.82
N GLN A 489 24.20 18.05 -0.08
CA GLN A 489 24.27 18.77 -1.37
C GLN A 489 23.83 17.91 -2.57
N GLY A 490 23.34 16.68 -2.30
CA GLY A 490 23.01 15.67 -3.30
C GLY A 490 21.66 15.02 -3.03
N GLY A 491 21.54 13.74 -3.35
CA GLY A 491 20.29 12.99 -3.16
C GLY A 491 20.44 11.54 -2.75
N LEU A 492 19.30 10.95 -2.39
CA LEU A 492 19.12 9.53 -2.07
C LEU A 492 17.93 8.97 -2.84
N LEU A 493 18.06 7.73 -3.33
CA LEU A 493 16.97 6.93 -3.91
C LEU A 493 16.49 5.91 -2.87
N ILE A 494 15.20 5.98 -2.54
CA ILE A 494 14.55 5.20 -1.47
C ILE A 494 13.38 4.37 -2.01
N ASP A 495 12.80 3.54 -1.15
CA ASP A 495 11.56 2.79 -1.40
C ASP A 495 11.70 1.69 -2.49
N TRP A 496 12.62 0.75 -2.24
CA TRP A 496 12.98 -0.32 -3.18
C TRP A 496 12.00 -1.52 -3.14
N GLU A 497 10.82 -1.35 -2.54
CA GLU A 497 9.83 -2.40 -2.28
C GLU A 497 9.19 -3.00 -3.54
N PHE A 498 9.11 -2.25 -4.63
CA PHE A 498 8.56 -2.71 -5.91
C PHE A 498 9.64 -3.16 -6.92
N CYS A 499 10.90 -3.19 -6.50
CA CYS A 499 12.00 -3.49 -7.40
C CYS A 499 11.95 -4.92 -7.98
N LYS A 500 12.67 -5.14 -9.08
CA LYS A 500 12.84 -6.46 -9.70
C LYS A 500 14.32 -6.76 -9.83
N VAL A 501 14.73 -7.89 -9.26
CA VAL A 501 16.01 -8.51 -9.57
C VAL A 501 15.88 -9.11 -10.97
N VAL A 502 16.60 -8.54 -11.94
CA VAL A 502 16.65 -9.03 -13.32
C VAL A 502 17.80 -10.02 -13.44
N HIS A 503 17.58 -11.19 -14.04
CA HIS A 503 18.63 -12.21 -14.19
C HIS A 503 19.02 -12.36 -15.66
N PRO A 504 20.26 -12.02 -16.09
CA PRO A 504 20.67 -12.08 -17.50
C PRO A 504 20.55 -13.45 -18.18
N SER A 505 20.35 -14.52 -17.41
CA SER A 505 20.23 -15.91 -17.87
C SER A 505 18.80 -16.48 -17.79
N ILE A 506 17.84 -15.70 -17.26
CA ILE A 506 16.44 -16.11 -17.12
C ILE A 506 15.60 -15.14 -17.96
N PRO A 507 14.80 -15.61 -18.94
CA PRO A 507 13.92 -14.73 -19.69
C PRO A 507 13.00 -13.94 -18.75
N ASP A 508 13.03 -12.61 -18.87
CA ASP A 508 12.21 -11.73 -18.04
C ASP A 508 10.73 -11.91 -18.40
N THR A 509 10.03 -12.73 -17.61
CA THR A 509 8.57 -12.77 -17.65
C THR A 509 8.02 -11.52 -16.95
N PRO A 510 6.90 -10.95 -17.43
CA PRO A 510 6.11 -10.02 -16.63
C PRO A 510 5.78 -10.68 -15.30
N ARG A 511 5.99 -9.97 -14.20
CA ARG A 511 5.27 -10.28 -12.97
C ARG A 511 3.80 -9.95 -13.19
N LEU A 512 2.93 -10.61 -12.44
CA LEU A 512 1.49 -10.34 -12.38
C LEU A 512 1.14 -8.87 -12.04
N ASP A 513 2.12 -8.11 -11.56
CA ASP A 513 2.00 -6.74 -11.10
C ASP A 513 2.84 -5.73 -11.90
N GLU A 514 3.28 -6.02 -13.14
CA GLU A 514 4.31 -5.19 -13.80
C GLU A 514 3.94 -3.71 -14.01
N ARG A 515 2.64 -3.35 -13.89
CA ARG A 515 2.16 -1.95 -13.73
C ARG A 515 2.24 -1.44 -12.27
N THR A 516 3.24 -1.88 -11.51
CA THR A 516 3.64 -1.26 -10.23
C THR A 516 4.19 0.14 -10.46
N GLY A 517 4.07 0.97 -9.42
CA GLY A 517 4.67 2.28 -9.36
C GLY A 517 3.65 3.41 -9.35
N THR A 518 4.16 4.62 -9.13
CA THR A 518 3.37 5.85 -9.07
C THR A 518 2.92 6.25 -10.47
N TRP A 519 1.61 6.19 -10.72
CA TRP A 519 0.98 6.37 -12.06
C TRP A 519 1.53 7.55 -12.88
N GLN A 520 1.77 8.68 -12.23
CA GLN A 520 2.30 9.89 -12.85
C GLN A 520 3.71 9.68 -13.44
N PHE A 521 4.52 8.76 -12.92
CA PHE A 521 5.92 8.58 -13.34
C PHE A 521 6.18 7.31 -14.17
N ILE A 522 5.33 6.28 -14.11
CA ILE A 522 5.42 5.08 -14.98
C ILE A 522 5.53 5.49 -16.47
N SER A 523 6.41 4.83 -17.24
CA SER A 523 6.63 5.12 -18.67
C SER A 523 5.33 5.06 -19.49
N ALA A 524 5.28 5.84 -20.58
CA ALA A 524 4.11 5.82 -21.47
C ALA A 524 3.84 4.41 -22.03
N ARG A 525 4.92 3.72 -22.43
CA ARG A 525 4.90 2.33 -22.90
C ARG A 525 4.21 1.36 -21.94
N ILE A 526 4.61 1.32 -20.66
CA ILE A 526 4.02 0.40 -19.67
C ILE A 526 2.55 0.74 -19.36
N LEU A 527 2.16 2.02 -19.46
CA LEU A 527 0.76 2.44 -19.30
C LEU A 527 -0.13 2.15 -20.53
N LEU A 528 0.46 1.99 -21.72
CA LEU A 528 -0.25 1.65 -22.96
C LEU A 528 -0.41 0.14 -23.17
N LEU A 529 0.55 -0.66 -22.70
CA LEU A 529 0.58 -2.12 -22.83
C LEU A 529 -0.34 -2.83 -21.83
N ALA A 530 -0.67 -4.10 -22.14
CA ALA A 530 -1.43 -5.01 -21.29
C ALA A 530 -0.92 -6.45 -21.47
N GLY A 531 -1.16 -7.33 -20.49
CA GLY A 531 -0.82 -8.74 -20.60
C GLY A 531 0.70 -9.01 -20.71
N LYS A 532 1.08 -9.96 -21.57
CA LYS A 532 2.43 -10.54 -21.60
C LYS A 532 3.54 -9.60 -22.11
N ASP A 533 3.17 -8.52 -22.81
CA ASP A 533 4.15 -7.57 -23.38
C ASP A 533 4.59 -6.50 -22.37
N MET A 534 3.91 -6.43 -21.23
CA MET A 534 4.21 -5.51 -20.13
C MET A 534 5.39 -6.03 -19.29
N VAL A 535 6.59 -6.04 -19.88
CA VAL A 535 7.85 -6.24 -19.14
C VAL A 535 8.47 -4.87 -18.84
N HIS A 536 8.74 -4.59 -17.58
CA HIS A 536 9.38 -3.34 -17.14
C HIS A 536 10.89 -3.46 -17.36
N THR A 537 11.48 -2.48 -18.04
CA THR A 537 12.90 -2.48 -18.38
C THR A 537 13.61 -1.29 -17.73
N VAL A 538 14.94 -1.31 -17.78
CA VAL A 538 15.78 -0.20 -17.32
C VAL A 538 15.41 1.15 -17.97
N ILE A 539 14.96 1.15 -19.24
CA ILE A 539 14.58 2.38 -19.96
C ILE A 539 13.30 3.01 -19.39
N ASP A 540 12.39 2.21 -18.82
CA ASP A 540 11.15 2.72 -18.24
C ASP A 540 11.42 3.46 -16.93
N ASP A 541 12.35 2.97 -16.09
CA ASP A 541 12.86 3.71 -14.92
C ASP A 541 13.57 5.02 -15.34
N LEU A 542 14.35 5.01 -16.44
CA LEU A 542 14.95 6.23 -16.98
C LEU A 542 13.89 7.23 -17.47
N GLU A 543 12.80 6.77 -18.08
CA GLU A 543 11.68 7.63 -18.45
C GLU A 543 10.97 8.18 -17.21
N SER A 544 10.86 7.41 -16.14
CA SER A 544 10.36 7.87 -14.85
C SER A 544 11.20 9.02 -14.27
N PHE A 545 12.54 8.96 -14.36
CA PHE A 545 13.41 10.11 -14.02
C PHE A 545 13.10 11.35 -14.88
N PHE A 546 12.82 11.20 -16.18
CA PHE A 546 12.42 12.32 -17.02
C PHE A 546 11.04 12.89 -16.63
N HIS A 547 10.07 12.02 -16.34
CA HIS A 547 8.74 12.44 -15.88
C HIS A 547 8.80 13.19 -14.55
N VAL A 548 9.61 12.73 -13.59
CA VAL A 548 9.87 13.45 -12.33
C VAL A 548 10.42 14.86 -12.61
N LEU A 549 11.42 14.99 -13.48
CA LEU A 549 12.05 16.29 -13.79
C LEU A 549 11.03 17.27 -14.40
N CYS A 550 10.29 16.82 -15.41
CA CYS A 550 9.28 17.62 -16.10
C CYS A 550 8.11 17.99 -15.18
N TRP A 551 7.61 17.06 -14.38
CA TRP A 551 6.50 17.28 -13.46
C TRP A 551 6.84 18.27 -12.34
N VAL A 552 8.06 18.21 -11.79
CA VAL A 552 8.57 19.22 -10.85
C VAL A 552 8.76 20.56 -11.57
N ALA A 553 9.33 20.57 -12.78
CA ALA A 553 9.53 21.80 -13.52
C ALA A 553 8.21 22.53 -13.83
N VAL A 554 7.16 21.83 -14.25
CA VAL A 554 5.81 22.38 -14.54
C VAL A 554 5.11 23.01 -13.33
N GLN A 555 5.50 22.69 -12.10
CA GLN A 555 4.86 23.26 -10.89
C GLN A 555 5.70 24.31 -10.19
N TYR A 556 7.03 24.21 -10.29
CA TYR A 556 7.94 24.99 -9.47
C TYR A 556 8.86 25.92 -10.29
N VAL A 557 9.05 25.69 -11.59
CA VAL A 557 9.98 26.48 -12.43
C VAL A 557 9.21 27.53 -13.24
N GLU A 558 9.83 28.67 -13.52
CA GLU A 558 9.18 29.76 -14.23
C GLU A 558 8.97 29.48 -15.73
N HIS A 559 7.70 29.51 -16.15
CA HIS A 559 7.25 29.32 -17.53
C HIS A 559 6.01 30.19 -17.83
N ALA A 560 5.58 30.23 -19.09
CA ALA A 560 4.50 31.10 -19.56
C ALA A 560 3.07 30.60 -19.27
N LEU A 561 2.87 29.32 -18.93
CA LEU A 561 1.54 28.77 -18.65
C LEU A 561 0.85 29.42 -17.44
N SER A 562 -0.45 29.67 -17.59
CA SER A 562 -1.40 30.01 -16.51
C SER A 562 -1.81 28.78 -15.68
N ASP A 563 -2.32 28.99 -14.47
CA ASP A 563 -2.72 27.93 -13.54
C ASP A 563 -3.73 26.93 -14.15
N TRP A 564 -4.64 27.41 -15.00
CA TRP A 564 -5.58 26.55 -15.74
C TRP A 564 -4.85 25.66 -16.78
N GLN A 565 -3.88 26.22 -17.51
CA GLN A 565 -3.06 25.46 -18.46
C GLN A 565 -2.13 24.47 -17.75
N ILE A 566 -1.58 24.82 -16.58
CA ILE A 566 -0.82 23.89 -15.74
C ILE A 566 -1.71 22.71 -15.34
N LYS A 567 -2.91 22.99 -14.79
CA LYS A 567 -3.85 21.94 -14.38
C LYS A 567 -4.28 21.06 -15.57
N GLY A 568 -4.59 21.65 -16.72
CA GLY A 568 -4.93 20.91 -17.94
C GLY A 568 -3.78 20.06 -18.48
N HIS A 569 -2.55 20.56 -18.41
CA HIS A 569 -1.35 19.80 -18.78
C HIS A 569 -1.12 18.61 -17.83
N LEU A 570 -1.12 18.84 -16.52
CA LEU A 570 -0.98 17.77 -15.53
C LEU A 570 -2.09 16.72 -15.68
N GLN A 571 -3.35 17.16 -15.84
CA GLN A 571 -4.51 16.29 -16.04
C GLN A 571 -4.41 15.44 -17.31
N SER A 572 -3.94 15.99 -18.43
CA SER A 572 -3.86 15.28 -19.72
C SER A 572 -2.63 14.38 -19.84
N VAL A 573 -1.48 14.81 -19.32
CA VAL A 573 -0.19 14.09 -19.45
C VAL A 573 0.00 13.06 -18.33
N TYR A 574 -0.19 13.47 -17.07
CA TYR A 574 0.22 12.68 -15.91
C TYR A 574 -0.94 11.98 -15.21
N ASP A 575 -2.12 12.59 -15.25
CA ASP A 575 -3.28 12.18 -14.45
C ASP A 575 -4.40 11.51 -15.27
N HIS A 576 -4.25 11.42 -16.60
CA HIS A 576 -5.19 10.72 -17.46
C HIS A 576 -5.11 9.21 -17.23
N ALA A 577 -6.27 8.58 -17.03
CA ALA A 577 -6.43 7.14 -16.96
C ALA A 577 -7.80 6.77 -17.53
N THR A 578 -7.87 5.68 -18.28
CA THR A 578 -9.11 5.08 -18.78
C THR A 578 -9.17 3.61 -18.37
N GLN A 579 -10.36 3.01 -18.37
CA GLN A 579 -10.54 1.60 -18.00
C GLN A 579 -11.21 0.84 -19.14
N ILE A 580 -10.58 -0.22 -19.62
CA ILE A 580 -11.04 -1.04 -20.75
C ILE A 580 -10.99 -2.50 -20.31
N ASN A 581 -12.13 -3.20 -20.35
CA ASN A 581 -12.28 -4.58 -19.89
C ASN A 581 -11.79 -4.80 -18.43
N GLY A 582 -11.87 -3.76 -17.59
CA GLY A 582 -11.35 -3.77 -16.22
C GLY A 582 -9.88 -3.34 -16.09
N ILE A 583 -9.09 -3.40 -17.15
CA ILE A 583 -7.67 -3.01 -17.18
C ILE A 583 -7.57 -1.48 -17.23
N LYS A 584 -6.78 -0.89 -16.34
CA LYS A 584 -6.52 0.55 -16.28
C LYS A 584 -5.35 0.92 -17.19
N LEU A 585 -5.61 1.75 -18.19
CA LEU A 585 -4.67 2.16 -19.24
C LEU A 585 -4.46 3.68 -19.23
N GLY A 586 -3.32 4.13 -19.74
CA GLY A 586 -2.91 5.53 -19.74
C GLY A 586 -1.79 5.78 -20.75
N GLY A 587 -0.83 6.63 -20.40
CA GLY A 587 0.42 6.80 -21.15
C GLY A 587 0.32 7.66 -22.40
N PHE A 588 -0.79 7.65 -23.15
CA PHE A 588 -0.90 8.39 -24.42
C PHE A 588 -0.54 9.88 -24.30
N GLY A 589 -1.03 10.56 -23.26
CA GLY A 589 -0.69 11.96 -23.00
C GLY A 589 0.81 12.20 -22.80
N LYS A 590 1.54 11.23 -22.24
CA LYS A 590 3.00 11.24 -22.06
C LYS A 590 3.73 11.00 -23.38
N GLU A 591 3.33 9.96 -24.12
CA GLU A 591 3.90 9.63 -25.44
C GLU A 591 3.71 10.81 -26.41
N LEU A 592 2.51 11.38 -26.47
CA LEU A 592 2.21 12.55 -27.30
C LEU A 592 3.02 13.77 -26.84
N ALA A 593 3.16 14.00 -25.53
CA ALA A 593 3.97 15.10 -25.02
C ALA A 593 5.45 14.97 -25.43
N ILE A 594 6.02 13.78 -25.34
CA ILE A 594 7.39 13.47 -25.75
C ILE A 594 7.57 13.65 -27.27
N THR A 595 6.75 12.97 -28.08
CA THR A 595 6.89 12.94 -29.55
C THR A 595 6.63 14.31 -30.21
N SER A 596 5.65 15.07 -29.73
CA SER A 596 5.36 16.44 -30.20
C SER A 596 6.36 17.50 -29.69
N ARG A 597 7.21 17.15 -28.73
CA ARG A 597 8.11 18.04 -27.97
C ARG A 597 7.36 19.11 -27.16
N ARG A 598 6.33 18.69 -26.42
CA ARG A 598 5.41 19.57 -25.67
C ARG A 598 6.08 20.25 -24.46
N PHE A 599 7.04 19.61 -23.80
CA PHE A 599 7.73 20.21 -22.66
C PHE A 599 8.64 21.36 -23.12
N SER A 600 9.42 21.17 -24.19
CA SER A 600 10.26 22.27 -24.71
C SER A 600 9.46 23.34 -25.47
N LYS A 601 8.48 22.96 -26.30
CA LYS A 601 7.76 23.92 -27.17
C LYS A 601 6.54 24.59 -26.54
N TYR A 602 5.72 23.84 -25.80
CA TYR A 602 4.41 24.33 -25.32
C TYR A 602 4.48 24.84 -23.87
N VAL A 603 5.17 24.13 -22.98
CA VAL A 603 5.39 24.65 -21.61
C VAL A 603 6.35 25.86 -21.67
N GLY A 604 7.39 25.78 -22.49
CA GLY A 604 8.24 26.92 -22.81
C GLY A 604 9.02 27.44 -21.59
N PHE A 605 9.74 26.55 -20.91
CA PHE A 605 10.59 26.92 -19.77
C PHE A 605 11.60 27.99 -20.16
N ARG A 606 11.76 29.02 -19.31
CA ARG A 606 12.74 30.09 -19.56
C ARG A 606 14.15 29.48 -19.70
N GLY A 607 14.87 29.94 -20.73
CA GLY A 607 16.13 29.33 -21.16
C GLY A 607 17.22 29.29 -20.07
N GLY A 608 17.95 28.19 -20.03
CA GLY A 608 19.00 27.94 -19.03
C GLY A 608 19.31 26.44 -18.91
N PRO A 609 20.21 26.04 -18.00
CA PRO A 609 20.69 24.66 -17.93
C PRO A 609 19.60 23.62 -17.68
N LEU A 610 18.59 23.96 -16.87
CA LEU A 610 17.46 23.07 -16.59
C LEU A 610 16.54 22.88 -17.81
N SER A 611 16.26 23.96 -18.55
CA SER A 611 15.48 23.87 -19.80
C SER A 611 16.24 23.07 -20.87
N GLN A 612 17.56 23.29 -21.00
CA GLN A 612 18.44 22.53 -21.89
C GLN A 612 18.52 21.04 -21.52
N LEU A 613 18.49 20.70 -20.22
CA LEU A 613 18.41 19.32 -19.76
C LEU A 613 17.09 18.67 -20.17
N ILE A 614 15.96 19.34 -19.92
CA ILE A 614 14.62 18.86 -20.33
C ILE A 614 14.55 18.67 -21.85
N GLU A 615 15.04 19.63 -22.64
CA GLU A 615 15.12 19.55 -24.09
C GLU A 615 15.94 18.35 -24.58
N ALA A 616 17.09 18.08 -23.96
CA ALA A 616 17.95 16.95 -24.31
C ALA A 616 17.29 15.61 -23.99
N LEU A 617 16.69 15.47 -22.81
CA LEU A 617 16.00 14.25 -22.39
C LEU A 617 14.72 14.01 -23.22
N GLU A 618 13.93 15.05 -23.47
CA GLU A 618 12.73 14.97 -24.32
C GLU A 618 13.09 14.52 -25.74
N TYR A 619 14.20 15.04 -26.29
CA TYR A 619 14.72 14.60 -27.59
C TYR A 619 15.16 13.12 -27.57
N PHE A 620 15.81 12.66 -26.50
CA PHE A 620 16.17 11.25 -26.34
C PHE A 620 14.93 10.35 -26.32
N PHE A 621 13.99 10.56 -25.40
CA PHE A 621 12.80 9.71 -25.31
C PHE A 621 11.95 9.79 -26.58
N ARG A 622 11.93 10.93 -27.27
CA ARG A 622 11.31 11.02 -28.59
C ARG A 622 11.96 10.07 -29.60
N CYS A 623 13.30 10.08 -29.72
CA CYS A 623 13.99 9.17 -30.63
C CYS A 623 13.82 7.70 -30.22
N TRP A 624 13.70 7.41 -28.92
CA TRP A 624 13.35 6.08 -28.42
C TRP A 624 11.95 5.63 -28.89
N TYR A 625 10.91 6.44 -28.68
CA TYR A 625 9.56 6.14 -29.17
C TYR A 625 9.48 6.10 -30.71
N GLU A 626 10.22 6.96 -31.42
CA GLU A 626 10.39 6.87 -32.88
C GLU A 626 11.06 5.55 -33.31
N SER A 627 11.97 4.99 -32.52
CA SER A 627 12.63 3.70 -32.80
C SER A 627 11.79 2.47 -32.42
N LEU A 628 10.96 2.54 -31.38
CA LEU A 628 9.95 1.50 -31.10
C LEU A 628 8.92 1.40 -32.24
N ASN A 629 8.70 2.49 -32.97
CA ASN A 629 7.87 2.51 -34.18
C ASN A 629 8.60 1.98 -35.44
N ASP A 630 9.88 1.62 -35.37
CA ASP A 630 10.54 0.82 -36.43
C ASP A 630 10.13 -0.67 -36.31
N ASP A 631 9.79 -1.12 -35.08
CA ASP A 631 9.03 -2.36 -34.81
C ASP A 631 7.50 -2.16 -35.00
N THR A 632 7.09 -1.46 -36.07
CA THR A 632 5.67 -1.27 -36.47
C THR A 632 4.95 -2.56 -36.92
N VAL A 633 5.47 -3.72 -36.53
CA VAL A 633 4.98 -5.06 -36.87
C VAL A 633 3.53 -5.26 -36.41
N ASN A 634 3.12 -4.73 -35.26
CA ASN A 634 1.76 -4.95 -34.76
C ASN A 634 0.69 -4.02 -35.33
N LEU A 635 1.03 -2.82 -35.83
CA LEU A 635 0.03 -1.89 -36.40
C LEU A 635 -0.47 -2.37 -37.78
N ILE A 636 0.41 -2.99 -38.57
CA ILE A 636 0.06 -3.50 -39.91
C ILE A 636 -1.02 -4.60 -39.86
N ASP A 637 -1.04 -5.37 -38.78
CA ASP A 637 -1.93 -6.53 -38.59
C ASP A 637 -3.20 -6.19 -37.78
N TRP A 638 -3.39 -4.93 -37.36
CA TRP A 638 -4.62 -4.50 -36.65
C TRP A 638 -5.86 -4.61 -37.53
N THR A 639 -6.90 -5.20 -36.95
CA THR A 639 -8.27 -5.16 -37.47
C THR A 639 -8.85 -3.75 -37.40
N SER A 640 -9.90 -3.50 -38.18
CA SER A 640 -10.60 -2.20 -38.18
C SER A 640 -11.18 -1.83 -36.80
N ASP A 641 -11.57 -2.83 -36.00
CA ASP A 641 -12.04 -2.61 -34.62
C ASP A 641 -10.91 -2.20 -33.67
N GLU A 642 -9.69 -2.68 -33.87
CA GLU A 642 -8.52 -2.27 -33.08
C GLU A 642 -8.09 -0.83 -33.44
N VAL A 643 -8.11 -0.46 -34.72
CA VAL A 643 -7.92 0.93 -35.18
C VAL A 643 -9.01 1.83 -34.60
N ALA A 644 -10.28 1.43 -34.65
CA ALA A 644 -11.38 2.20 -34.09
C ALA A 644 -11.30 2.31 -32.55
N LEU A 645 -10.89 1.25 -31.84
CA LEU A 645 -10.68 1.28 -30.40
C LEU A 645 -9.46 2.14 -30.01
N TYR A 646 -8.41 2.16 -30.82
CA TYR A 646 -7.28 3.08 -30.68
C TYR A 646 -7.73 4.54 -30.85
N LEU A 647 -8.46 4.87 -31.92
CA LEU A 647 -9.01 6.21 -32.14
C LEU A 647 -9.98 6.65 -31.03
N LYS A 648 -10.79 5.72 -30.49
CA LYS A 648 -11.66 5.97 -29.32
C LYS A 648 -10.89 6.48 -28.10
N ARG A 649 -9.71 5.91 -27.85
CA ARG A 649 -8.82 6.32 -26.74
C ARG A 649 -8.26 7.73 -26.95
N GLN A 650 -8.27 8.24 -28.18
CA GLN A 650 -7.83 9.61 -28.52
C GLN A 650 -8.93 10.67 -28.44
N GLY A 651 -10.11 10.32 -27.92
CA GLY A 651 -11.25 11.25 -27.83
C GLY A 651 -12.02 11.43 -29.14
N VAL A 652 -11.71 10.64 -30.18
CA VAL A 652 -12.48 10.65 -31.44
C VAL A 652 -13.89 10.11 -31.17
N PRO A 653 -14.97 10.85 -31.50
CA PRO A 653 -16.34 10.45 -31.19
C PRO A 653 -16.77 9.14 -31.89
N GLU A 654 -17.62 8.34 -31.23
CA GLU A 654 -18.04 7.01 -31.72
C GLU A 654 -18.64 7.03 -33.14
N MET A 655 -19.25 8.14 -33.54
CA MET A 655 -19.77 8.35 -34.90
C MET A 655 -18.67 8.25 -35.98
N VAL A 656 -17.52 8.88 -35.74
CA VAL A 656 -16.33 8.78 -36.61
C VAL A 656 -15.77 7.36 -36.59
N LEU A 657 -15.69 6.75 -35.41
CA LEU A 657 -15.20 5.37 -35.26
C LEU A 657 -16.06 4.37 -36.05
N THR A 658 -17.37 4.61 -36.09
CA THR A 658 -18.32 3.79 -36.85
C THR A 658 -18.07 3.88 -38.36
N GLN A 659 -17.61 5.04 -38.86
CA GLN A 659 -17.22 5.20 -40.26
C GLN A 659 -15.90 4.49 -40.58
N PHE A 660 -14.89 4.56 -39.69
CA PHE A 660 -13.65 3.78 -39.84
C PHE A 660 -13.91 2.26 -39.82
N ARG A 661 -14.80 1.79 -38.92
CA ARG A 661 -15.30 0.40 -38.91
C ARG A 661 -16.00 0.04 -40.21
N ALA A 662 -16.94 0.85 -40.67
CA ALA A 662 -17.72 0.61 -41.89
C ALA A 662 -16.87 0.62 -43.17
N ALA A 663 -15.83 1.45 -43.22
CA ALA A 663 -14.83 1.46 -44.30
C ALA A 663 -13.79 0.33 -44.18
N ASN A 664 -13.87 -0.50 -43.13
CA ASN A 664 -12.96 -1.61 -42.83
C ASN A 664 -11.47 -1.22 -42.87
N ILE A 665 -11.13 -0.04 -42.33
CA ILE A 665 -9.76 0.48 -42.31
C ILE A 665 -8.89 -0.38 -41.38
N THR A 666 -8.13 -1.32 -41.94
CA THR A 666 -7.12 -2.07 -41.18
C THR A 666 -5.99 -1.14 -40.76
N GLY A 667 -5.17 -1.55 -39.81
CA GLY A 667 -4.04 -0.71 -39.40
C GLY A 667 -2.99 -0.50 -40.51
N ARG A 668 -2.92 -1.41 -41.49
CA ARG A 668 -2.19 -1.17 -42.75
C ARG A 668 -2.80 -0.01 -43.54
N ASP A 669 -4.12 0.00 -43.75
CA ASP A 669 -4.80 1.06 -44.50
C ASP A 669 -4.67 2.40 -43.76
N PHE A 670 -4.82 2.38 -42.43
CA PHE A 670 -4.65 3.54 -41.54
C PHE A 670 -3.24 4.17 -41.65
N MET A 671 -2.20 3.38 -41.91
CA MET A 671 -0.83 3.85 -42.14
C MET A 671 -0.62 4.50 -43.52
N GLU A 672 -1.56 4.34 -44.46
CA GLU A 672 -1.48 4.90 -45.82
C GLU A 672 -2.51 5.99 -46.10
N LEU A 673 -3.43 6.27 -45.16
CA LEU A 673 -4.34 7.41 -45.24
C LEU A 673 -3.58 8.74 -45.29
N ASP A 674 -4.02 9.63 -46.18
CA ASP A 674 -3.72 11.06 -46.12
C ASP A 674 -4.95 11.85 -45.63
N LEU A 675 -4.79 13.18 -45.43
CA LEU A 675 -5.87 14.05 -44.99
C LEU A 675 -7.08 14.02 -45.94
N HIS A 676 -6.86 13.82 -47.24
CA HIS A 676 -7.93 13.76 -48.24
C HIS A 676 -8.68 12.42 -48.15
N ALA A 677 -7.99 11.31 -47.95
CA ALA A 677 -8.58 10.00 -47.69
C ALA A 677 -9.38 9.99 -46.38
N ILE A 678 -8.88 10.62 -45.32
CA ILE A 678 -9.62 10.83 -44.05
C ILE A 678 -10.89 11.62 -44.31
N GLN A 679 -10.81 12.77 -45.01
CA GLN A 679 -11.98 13.57 -45.37
C GLN A 679 -13.00 12.80 -46.22
N ASN A 680 -12.56 11.90 -47.12
CA ASN A 680 -13.44 11.06 -47.91
C ASN A 680 -14.13 9.96 -47.07
N ILE A 681 -13.45 9.37 -46.09
CA ILE A 681 -14.05 8.43 -45.12
C ILE A 681 -15.11 9.13 -44.25
N LEU A 682 -14.79 10.34 -43.78
CA LEU A 682 -15.66 11.16 -42.94
C LEU A 682 -16.86 11.76 -43.70
N GLY A 683 -16.67 12.08 -44.98
CA GLY A 683 -17.66 12.65 -45.88
C GLY A 683 -18.64 11.64 -46.49
N ALA A 684 -18.44 10.35 -46.26
CA ALA A 684 -19.37 9.29 -46.69
C ALA A 684 -20.67 9.23 -45.83
N GLY A 685 -20.75 9.98 -44.74
CA GLY A 685 -21.98 10.23 -43.98
C GLY A 685 -22.49 11.65 -44.23
N GLU A 686 -23.72 11.80 -44.73
CA GLU A 686 -24.30 13.10 -45.06
C GLU A 686 -24.40 14.02 -43.83
N GLY A 687 -23.85 15.24 -43.92
CA GLY A 687 -24.34 16.40 -43.18
C GLY A 687 -23.68 16.77 -41.84
N TYR A 688 -22.47 16.28 -41.52
CA TYR A 688 -21.78 16.65 -40.27
C TYR A 688 -20.49 17.47 -40.49
N ASP A 689 -20.42 18.61 -39.81
CA ASP A 689 -19.25 19.47 -39.73
C ASP A 689 -18.38 19.03 -38.54
N TYR A 690 -17.24 18.41 -38.81
CA TYR A 690 -16.34 17.89 -37.77
C TYR A 690 -15.43 19.02 -37.28
N SER A 691 -15.39 19.27 -35.97
CA SER A 691 -14.55 20.31 -35.38
C SER A 691 -13.07 20.16 -35.78
N GLU A 692 -12.41 21.28 -36.11
CA GLU A 692 -11.01 21.32 -36.56
C GLU A 692 -10.08 20.49 -35.66
N ASP A 693 -10.27 20.51 -34.34
CA ASP A 693 -9.55 19.70 -33.35
C ASP A 693 -9.47 18.19 -33.67
N ILE A 694 -10.53 17.60 -34.24
CA ILE A 694 -10.58 16.16 -34.57
C ILE A 694 -9.79 15.88 -35.85
N LEU A 695 -9.87 16.77 -36.84
CA LEU A 695 -9.09 16.65 -38.07
C LEU A 695 -7.61 16.85 -37.78
N ASP A 696 -7.23 17.79 -36.92
CA ASP A 696 -5.85 18.00 -36.46
C ASP A 696 -5.27 16.77 -35.74
N ILE A 697 -6.06 16.09 -34.89
CA ILE A 697 -5.65 14.85 -34.22
C ILE A 697 -5.35 13.73 -35.22
N LEU A 698 -6.20 13.57 -36.25
CA LEU A 698 -6.04 12.54 -37.28
C LEU A 698 -4.88 12.88 -38.23
N ASP A 699 -4.78 14.14 -38.66
CA ASP A 699 -3.77 14.66 -39.58
C ASP A 699 -2.36 14.63 -38.99
N GLU A 700 -2.16 15.06 -37.73
CA GLU A 700 -0.84 14.94 -37.10
C GLU A 700 -0.43 13.47 -36.86
N LYS A 701 -1.36 12.52 -36.70
CA LYS A 701 -1.02 11.10 -36.61
C LYS A 701 -0.61 10.51 -37.95
N VAL A 702 -1.30 10.85 -39.03
CA VAL A 702 -0.86 10.56 -40.41
C VAL A 702 0.52 11.17 -40.68
N LYS A 703 0.73 12.44 -40.32
CA LYS A 703 2.02 13.14 -40.48
C LYS A 703 3.13 12.53 -39.62
N GLN A 704 2.84 12.04 -38.42
CA GLN A 704 3.82 11.30 -37.59
C GLN A 704 4.29 10.01 -38.29
N ASN A 705 3.38 9.26 -38.90
CA ASN A 705 3.70 8.05 -39.66
C ASN A 705 4.49 8.37 -40.96
N ALA A 706 4.13 9.44 -41.67
CA ALA A 706 4.90 9.90 -42.82
C ALA A 706 6.32 10.37 -42.45
N ARG A 707 6.50 10.93 -41.23
CA ARG A 707 7.80 11.34 -40.69
C ARG A 707 8.66 10.13 -40.27
N SER A 708 8.10 9.03 -39.77
CA SER A 708 8.91 7.83 -39.45
C SER A 708 9.55 7.22 -40.71
N ARG A 709 8.85 7.20 -41.85
CA ARG A 709 9.38 6.75 -43.15
C ARG A 709 10.67 7.50 -43.58
N THR A 710 10.89 8.73 -43.12
CA THR A 710 12.11 9.54 -43.41
C THR A 710 13.21 9.45 -42.35
N VAL A 711 13.00 8.75 -41.23
CA VAL A 711 14.02 8.55 -40.17
C VAL A 711 15.00 7.41 -40.49
N ARG A 712 14.71 6.57 -41.50
CA ARG A 712 15.44 5.36 -41.95
C ARG A 712 16.96 5.46 -42.16
N GLU A 713 17.57 6.64 -42.11
CA GLU A 713 19.02 6.85 -42.27
C GLU A 713 19.74 7.35 -41.00
N ARG A 714 19.02 7.62 -39.90
CA ARG A 714 19.64 8.10 -38.64
C ARG A 714 19.99 6.93 -37.73
N LYS A 715 21.30 6.70 -37.54
CA LYS A 715 21.79 5.87 -36.44
C LYS A 715 21.22 6.37 -35.13
N ILE A 716 20.36 5.57 -34.49
CA ILE A 716 19.93 5.76 -33.11
C ILE A 716 21.20 5.70 -32.24
N PRO A 717 21.58 6.76 -31.51
CA PRO A 717 22.73 6.69 -30.61
C PRO A 717 22.51 5.63 -29.52
N ARG A 718 23.60 5.05 -29.02
CA ARG A 718 23.53 4.19 -27.84
C ARG A 718 23.27 5.10 -26.64
N PHE A 719 22.07 5.02 -26.08
CA PHE A 719 21.63 5.83 -24.97
C PHE A 719 21.35 4.93 -23.76
N ASP A 720 22.01 5.25 -22.66
CA ASP A 720 22.05 4.47 -21.42
C ASP A 720 22.23 5.43 -20.23
N HIS A 721 22.43 4.89 -19.03
CA HIS A 721 22.68 5.67 -17.82
C HIS A 721 23.81 6.69 -17.99
N ASP A 722 24.93 6.30 -18.61
CA ASP A 722 26.10 7.17 -18.82
C ASP A 722 25.75 8.42 -19.63
N TRP A 723 24.99 8.26 -20.72
CA TRP A 723 24.55 9.40 -21.53
C TRP A 723 23.64 10.34 -20.73
N MET A 724 22.68 9.79 -19.97
CA MET A 724 21.74 10.58 -19.20
C MET A 724 22.46 11.32 -18.06
N LEU A 725 23.34 10.63 -17.33
CA LEU A 725 24.19 11.20 -16.28
C LEU A 725 25.08 12.32 -16.80
N GLN A 726 25.68 12.16 -17.99
CA GLN A 726 26.45 13.23 -18.62
C GLN A 726 25.61 14.51 -18.80
N LYS A 727 24.31 14.40 -19.15
CA LYS A 727 23.45 15.60 -19.28
C LYS A 727 23.15 16.23 -17.93
N PHE A 728 22.89 15.42 -16.90
CA PHE A 728 22.72 15.93 -15.53
C PHE A 728 23.99 16.62 -15.00
N ASP A 729 25.17 16.02 -15.19
CA ASP A 729 26.44 16.63 -14.76
C ASP A 729 26.73 17.93 -15.53
N VAL A 730 26.55 17.99 -16.85
CA VAL A 730 26.70 19.24 -17.64
C VAL A 730 25.72 20.33 -17.18
N ALA A 731 24.46 19.97 -16.90
CA ALA A 731 23.46 20.90 -16.40
C ALA A 731 23.82 21.42 -15.00
N LEU A 732 24.27 20.53 -14.09
CA LEU A 732 24.66 20.90 -12.74
C LEU A 732 25.91 21.79 -12.73
N ASP A 733 26.91 21.50 -13.57
CA ASP A 733 28.10 22.32 -13.77
C ASP A 733 27.74 23.75 -14.23
N ALA A 734 26.79 23.86 -15.16
CA ALA A 734 26.32 25.15 -15.65
C ALA A 734 25.44 25.89 -14.63
N LEU A 735 24.80 25.19 -13.69
CA LEU A 735 24.08 25.77 -12.55
C LEU A 735 25.03 26.23 -11.45
N ASN A 736 26.07 25.46 -11.14
CA ASN A 736 27.10 25.81 -10.14
C ASN A 736 27.88 27.08 -10.52
N ARG A 737 27.93 27.44 -11.81
CA ARG A 737 28.52 28.70 -12.31
C ARG A 737 27.57 29.90 -12.29
N ARG A 738 26.30 29.75 -11.88
CA ARG A 738 25.30 30.83 -11.79
C ARG A 738 25.12 31.28 -10.34
N SER A 739 24.78 32.54 -10.14
CA SER A 739 24.39 33.03 -8.81
C SER A 739 23.11 32.34 -8.31
N ASP A 740 22.98 32.23 -7.00
CA ASP A 740 21.81 31.58 -6.40
C ASP A 740 20.53 32.36 -6.68
N ASP A 741 20.58 33.70 -6.76
CA ASP A 741 19.41 34.54 -7.07
C ASP A 741 18.77 34.25 -8.44
N VAL A 742 19.56 33.82 -9.42
CA VAL A 742 19.08 33.40 -10.76
C VAL A 742 18.52 31.97 -10.74
N GLN A 743 18.80 31.21 -9.68
CA GLN A 743 18.35 29.82 -9.48
C GLN A 743 17.23 29.68 -8.44
N ARG A 744 16.93 30.75 -7.69
CA ARG A 744 15.91 30.76 -6.63
C ARG A 744 14.53 30.48 -7.22
N VAL A 745 13.88 29.48 -6.65
CA VAL A 745 12.53 29.07 -7.02
C VAL A 745 11.50 29.85 -6.19
N VAL A 746 10.58 30.54 -6.88
CA VAL A 746 9.37 31.09 -6.26
C VAL A 746 8.29 30.00 -6.25
N HIS A 747 8.12 29.36 -5.10
CA HIS A 747 7.11 28.32 -4.90
C HIS A 747 5.69 28.88 -5.12
N ARG A 748 5.07 28.57 -6.27
CA ARG A 748 3.66 28.88 -6.54
C ARG A 748 2.77 27.95 -5.71
N ASN A 749 1.76 28.50 -5.04
CA ASN A 749 0.88 27.75 -4.13
C ASN A 749 -0.21 26.94 -4.86
N LEU A 750 0.21 26.00 -5.72
CA LEU A 750 -0.67 25.08 -6.48
C LEU A 750 -0.97 23.76 -5.73
N ARG A 751 -0.60 23.66 -4.45
CA ARG A 751 -0.59 22.42 -3.63
C ARG A 751 -1.96 21.72 -3.44
N SER A 752 -3.07 22.28 -3.93
CA SER A 752 -4.43 21.78 -3.62
C SER A 752 -4.90 20.55 -4.40
N THR A 753 -4.22 20.15 -5.51
CA THR A 753 -4.75 19.13 -6.44
C THR A 753 -4.04 17.78 -6.42
N VAL A 754 -2.79 17.69 -5.98
CA VAL A 754 -1.94 16.50 -6.23
C VAL A 754 -1.98 15.45 -5.11
N SER A 755 -1.87 15.86 -3.83
CA SER A 755 -1.56 14.90 -2.75
C SER A 755 -2.69 13.90 -2.45
N THR A 756 -3.83 14.02 -3.12
CA THR A 756 -4.99 13.13 -3.04
C THR A 756 -4.90 11.92 -3.97
N ARG A 757 -3.91 11.90 -4.90
CA ARG A 757 -3.72 10.81 -5.87
C ARG A 757 -2.50 9.94 -5.58
N GLU A 758 -1.35 10.50 -5.20
CA GLU A 758 -0.16 9.71 -4.84
C GLU A 758 -0.46 8.70 -3.71
N ALA A 759 -1.28 9.12 -2.73
CA ALA A 759 -1.80 8.30 -1.65
C ALA A 759 -2.64 7.09 -2.12
N ARG A 760 -3.37 7.20 -3.23
CA ARG A 760 -4.18 6.09 -3.78
C ARG A 760 -3.34 5.02 -4.46
N PHE A 761 -2.17 5.36 -4.99
CA PHE A 761 -1.35 4.43 -5.76
C PHE A 761 -0.39 3.60 -4.91
N ARG A 762 -0.05 4.04 -3.69
CA ARG A 762 0.79 3.25 -2.78
C ARG A 762 0.07 2.04 -2.15
N ASP A 763 -1.26 2.00 -2.09
CA ASP A 763 -2.01 0.78 -1.69
C ASP A 763 -2.59 0.00 -2.90
N ALA A 764 -2.10 0.26 -4.12
CA ALA A 764 -2.55 -0.42 -5.35
C ALA A 764 -2.15 -1.91 -5.45
N GLY A 765 -1.81 -2.58 -4.34
CA GLY A 765 -1.81 -4.05 -4.27
C GLY A 765 -3.21 -4.65 -4.39
N GLU A 766 -4.25 -3.87 -4.07
CA GLU A 766 -5.61 -4.36 -3.89
C GLU A 766 -6.45 -4.34 -5.17
N ASP A 767 -6.28 -3.30 -6.01
CA ASP A 767 -6.84 -3.29 -7.38
C ASP A 767 -6.31 -4.49 -8.21
N LYS A 768 -5.07 -4.92 -7.96
CA LYS A 768 -4.43 -6.06 -8.64
C LYS A 768 -5.04 -7.42 -8.27
N LYS A 769 -5.63 -7.57 -7.08
CA LYS A 769 -6.40 -8.78 -6.71
C LYS A 769 -7.55 -8.99 -7.70
N ARG A 770 -8.31 -7.92 -7.98
CA ARG A 770 -9.42 -7.93 -8.95
C ARG A 770 -8.97 -8.24 -10.38
N GLU A 771 -7.76 -7.83 -10.75
CA GLU A 771 -7.16 -8.09 -12.07
C GLU A 771 -6.69 -9.54 -12.20
N TYR A 772 -6.10 -10.13 -11.15
CA TYR A 772 -5.75 -11.56 -11.09
C TYR A 772 -6.98 -12.46 -11.25
N GLU A 773 -8.04 -12.19 -10.49
CA GLU A 773 -9.24 -13.03 -10.45
C GLU A 773 -10.03 -12.96 -11.75
N LYS A 774 -10.17 -11.76 -12.36
CA LYS A 774 -10.77 -11.61 -13.69
C LYS A 774 -9.99 -12.33 -14.79
N ASN A 775 -8.65 -12.26 -14.76
CA ASN A 775 -7.82 -12.82 -15.82
C ASN A 775 -7.75 -14.36 -15.78
N ASN A 776 -7.94 -15.00 -14.62
CA ASN A 776 -8.06 -16.46 -14.55
C ASN A 776 -9.44 -16.95 -15.04
N ILE A 777 -10.53 -16.24 -14.78
CA ILE A 777 -11.89 -16.61 -15.24
C ILE A 777 -11.98 -16.65 -16.78
N VAL A 778 -11.23 -15.79 -17.49
CA VAL A 778 -11.23 -15.75 -18.96
C VAL A 778 -10.42 -16.89 -19.60
N ASN A 779 -9.46 -17.48 -18.88
CA ASN A 779 -8.59 -18.53 -19.43
C ASN A 779 -9.09 -19.97 -19.20
N GLU A 780 -10.07 -20.21 -18.32
CA GLU A 780 -10.74 -21.52 -18.20
C GLU A 780 -11.88 -21.72 -19.22
N GLY A 781 -12.00 -20.81 -20.20
CA GLY A 781 -13.13 -20.73 -21.12
C GLY A 781 -13.09 -21.63 -22.36
N VAL A 782 -11.95 -22.22 -22.73
CA VAL A 782 -11.84 -23.09 -23.93
C VAL A 782 -10.80 -24.21 -23.74
N GLU A 783 -11.21 -25.33 -23.13
CA GLU A 783 -10.89 -26.68 -23.60
C GLU A 783 -11.67 -27.71 -22.76
N LYS A 784 -12.74 -28.26 -23.34
CA LYS A 784 -13.31 -29.55 -22.94
C LYS A 784 -13.15 -30.50 -24.12
N ASP A 785 -12.35 -31.56 -23.95
CA ASP A 785 -12.91 -32.92 -23.90
C ASP A 785 -11.84 -33.96 -23.51
N GLU A 786 -12.32 -34.96 -22.74
CA GLU A 786 -11.77 -36.32 -22.50
C GLU A 786 -10.27 -36.55 -22.20
N ALA A 787 -9.93 -36.71 -20.91
CA ALA A 787 -8.87 -37.63 -20.44
C ALA A 787 -9.08 -38.12 -18.97
N GLU A 788 -8.59 -39.33 -18.70
CA GLU A 788 -8.88 -40.23 -17.57
C GLU A 788 -8.68 -39.72 -16.12
N ALA A 789 -9.38 -40.36 -15.17
CA ALA A 789 -9.37 -40.02 -13.75
C ALA A 789 -8.12 -40.52 -12.97
N PRO A 790 -7.46 -39.67 -12.16
CA PRO A 790 -6.34 -40.08 -11.29
C PRO A 790 -6.81 -40.71 -9.95
N PRO A 791 -5.96 -41.51 -9.28
CA PRO A 791 -6.40 -42.40 -8.20
C PRO A 791 -6.58 -41.73 -6.83
N LYS A 792 -7.61 -42.18 -6.09
CA LYS A 792 -7.95 -41.77 -4.73
C LYS A 792 -6.80 -42.06 -3.74
N ARG A 793 -6.16 -41.02 -3.19
CA ARG A 793 -5.27 -41.15 -2.03
C ARG A 793 -6.10 -41.22 -0.73
N LYS A 794 -5.86 -42.26 0.07
CA LYS A 794 -6.53 -42.48 1.38
C LYS A 794 -6.00 -41.51 2.44
N PRO A 795 -6.83 -41.09 3.43
CA PRO A 795 -6.37 -40.27 4.54
C PRO A 795 -5.44 -41.07 5.47
N ARG A 796 -4.36 -40.42 5.95
CA ARG A 796 -3.53 -40.96 7.04
C ARG A 796 -4.18 -40.61 8.38
N ILE A 797 -4.69 -41.64 9.04
CA ILE A 797 -5.18 -41.59 10.41
C ILE A 797 -3.96 -41.52 11.35
N PHE A 798 -3.87 -40.50 12.19
CA PHE A 798 -3.09 -40.57 13.42
C PHE A 798 -4.06 -40.83 14.59
N ALA A 799 -3.96 -42.02 15.17
CA ALA A 799 -4.78 -42.42 16.30
C ALA A 799 -4.06 -42.12 17.62
N SER A 800 -4.76 -41.49 18.55
CA SER A 800 -4.43 -41.41 19.96
C SER A 800 -4.49 -42.80 20.60
N PRO A 801 -3.64 -43.13 21.59
CA PRO A 801 -3.90 -44.22 22.52
C PRO A 801 -4.33 -43.69 23.89
N THR A 802 -5.53 -44.07 24.34
CA THR A 802 -5.98 -43.92 25.72
C THR A 802 -6.31 -45.28 26.32
N ASN A 803 -5.74 -45.58 27.50
CA ASN A 803 -6.28 -46.46 28.55
C ASN A 803 -6.46 -47.98 28.20
N THR A 804 -6.43 -48.96 29.13
CA THR A 804 -6.49 -48.95 30.61
C THR A 804 -6.00 -50.30 31.19
N THR A 805 -5.64 -50.34 32.49
CA THR A 805 -5.69 -51.52 33.44
C THR A 805 -4.78 -52.76 33.15
N THR A 806 -4.23 -53.54 34.10
CA THR A 806 -4.44 -53.64 35.58
C THR A 806 -3.26 -54.34 36.32
N ARG A 807 -3.12 -54.03 37.63
CA ARG A 807 -2.68 -54.90 38.78
C ARG A 807 -1.22 -55.35 39.04
N GLN A 808 -0.83 -55.09 40.31
CA GLN A 808 -0.20 -55.95 41.34
C GLN A 808 1.30 -55.80 41.73
N GLY A 809 1.52 -55.48 43.02
CA GLY A 809 2.76 -55.66 43.82
C GLY A 809 3.83 -54.57 43.66
N GLY A 810 4.49 -54.03 44.71
CA GLY A 810 4.32 -54.16 46.16
C GLY A 810 5.59 -53.73 46.93
N LEU A 811 5.45 -53.21 48.17
CA LEU A 811 6.52 -52.95 49.19
C LEU A 811 7.52 -51.81 48.85
N GLU A 812 7.59 -50.73 49.66
CA GLU A 812 8.61 -50.43 50.71
C GLU A 812 9.95 -49.85 50.15
N LEU A 813 10.68 -48.88 50.73
CA LEU A 813 10.73 -48.25 52.07
C LEU A 813 11.40 -46.84 52.02
N GLN A 814 11.01 -45.94 52.95
CA GLN A 814 11.79 -44.89 53.66
C GLN A 814 12.63 -43.74 53.00
N ALA A 815 12.42 -42.55 53.60
CA ALA A 815 13.38 -41.49 54.00
C ALA A 815 13.89 -40.40 53.02
N GLY A 816 13.75 -39.13 53.45
CA GLY A 816 14.62 -37.98 53.09
C GLY A 816 15.56 -37.64 54.27
N PRO A 817 16.00 -36.37 54.51
CA PRO A 817 15.67 -35.11 53.83
C PRO A 817 16.83 -34.07 53.66
N SER A 818 16.48 -32.87 53.16
CA SER A 818 17.01 -31.51 53.47
C SER A 818 18.47 -31.06 53.17
N THR A 819 18.57 -30.05 52.28
CA THR A 819 19.10 -28.66 52.45
C THR A 819 20.35 -28.34 53.30
N ILE A 820 21.25 -27.46 52.80
CA ILE A 820 21.91 -26.33 53.55
C ILE A 820 22.72 -25.39 52.61
N GLN A 821 23.07 -24.19 53.10
CA GLN A 821 23.76 -23.05 52.45
C GLN A 821 25.11 -22.75 53.17
N SER A 822 26.01 -21.78 52.89
CA SER A 822 26.17 -20.62 51.95
C SER A 822 27.61 -20.06 52.11
N MET A 823 28.05 -19.09 51.27
CA MET A 823 29.17 -18.13 51.51
C MET A 823 30.61 -18.74 51.50
N ASP A 824 31.76 -18.06 51.34
CA ASP A 824 32.23 -16.72 50.87
C ASP A 824 33.79 -16.78 50.76
N ALA A 825 34.62 -15.84 50.23
CA ALA A 825 34.53 -14.74 49.25
C ALA A 825 35.97 -14.16 49.02
N ALA A 826 36.14 -13.20 48.08
CA ALA A 826 37.30 -12.25 47.95
C ALA A 826 38.70 -12.84 47.51
N ASP A 827 39.66 -12.14 46.89
CA ASP A 827 39.70 -10.80 46.25
C ASP A 827 41.01 -10.54 45.42
N ASN A 828 40.97 -9.55 44.51
CA ASN A 828 42.04 -8.57 44.12
C ASN A 828 43.34 -9.02 43.39
N HIS A 829 43.58 -8.55 42.14
CA HIS A 829 44.37 -7.35 41.68
C HIS A 829 45.89 -7.63 41.59
N GLU A 830 46.76 -7.03 40.76
CA GLU A 830 46.79 -5.98 39.70
C GLU A 830 48.04 -6.32 38.82
N ASP A 831 48.20 -6.17 37.49
CA ASP A 831 48.01 -5.08 36.50
C ASP A 831 49.40 -4.68 35.88
N GLU A 832 49.42 -3.69 34.98
CA GLU A 832 50.57 -3.04 34.29
C GLU A 832 51.12 -3.68 32.99
N ARG A 833 50.55 -3.21 31.88
CA ARG A 833 51.25 -3.00 30.57
C ARG A 833 52.26 -1.83 30.72
N PRO A 834 53.22 -1.55 29.78
CA PRO A 834 52.84 -0.80 28.57
C PRO A 834 53.75 -0.83 27.28
N ARG A 835 53.12 -0.42 26.16
CA ARG A 835 53.66 0.39 25.01
C ARG A 835 54.68 -0.26 24.03
N LYS A 836 54.27 -0.45 22.75
CA LYS A 836 54.46 0.46 21.58
C LYS A 836 55.93 0.64 21.11
N CYS A 837 56.28 0.19 19.90
CA CYS A 837 56.27 1.06 18.70
C CYS A 837 56.59 0.29 17.39
N SER A 838 56.45 0.96 16.25
CA SER A 838 56.52 0.41 14.87
C SER A 838 57.83 0.73 14.13
N ARG A 839 58.14 -0.04 13.06
CA ARG A 839 58.48 0.46 11.69
C ARG A 839 59.03 -0.61 10.73
N SER A 840 58.76 -0.38 9.43
CA SER A 840 59.51 -0.84 8.21
C SER A 840 59.71 -2.35 7.96
N GLY A 841 59.76 -2.85 6.71
CA GLY A 841 59.57 -2.21 5.40
C GLY A 841 60.19 -3.04 4.25
N GLY A 842 59.76 -2.80 2.99
CA GLY A 842 60.33 -3.39 1.75
C GLY A 842 59.82 -4.82 1.43
N ARG A 843 59.14 -5.11 0.32
CA ARG A 843 59.40 -5.00 -1.15
C ARG A 843 60.06 -6.25 -1.79
N GLN A 844 59.25 -6.88 -2.66
CA GLN A 844 59.56 -7.35 -4.03
C GLN A 844 60.09 -8.78 -4.32
N GLN A 845 59.60 -9.26 -5.48
CA GLN A 845 59.97 -10.43 -6.33
C GLN A 845 59.62 -11.82 -5.75
N VAL A 846 58.71 -12.62 -6.33
CA VAL A 846 58.53 -13.14 -7.72
C VAL A 846 59.58 -14.19 -8.09
N PHE A 847 59.17 -15.46 -8.23
CA PHE A 847 59.44 -16.30 -9.42
C PHE A 847 58.55 -17.57 -9.47
N HIS A 848 58.37 -18.12 -10.68
CA HIS A 848 57.57 -19.31 -11.03
C HIS A 848 58.21 -20.66 -10.63
N LEU A 849 57.38 -21.72 -10.56
CA LEU A 849 57.36 -22.95 -11.41
C LEU A 849 56.47 -24.02 -10.72
N SER A 850 55.49 -24.71 -11.33
CA SER A 850 55.57 -25.79 -12.35
C SER A 850 56.45 -26.98 -11.91
N SER A 851 56.06 -28.27 -11.98
CA SER A 851 54.86 -28.94 -12.57
C SER A 851 54.87 -30.46 -12.29
N LYS A 852 53.79 -31.21 -12.68
CA LYS A 852 53.76 -32.68 -13.00
C LYS A 852 53.97 -33.66 -11.80
N GLN A 853 53.64 -34.97 -11.78
CA GLN A 853 52.84 -35.96 -12.56
C GLN A 853 52.74 -37.28 -11.72
N SER A 854 51.96 -38.35 -11.97
CA SER A 854 50.85 -38.66 -12.91
C SER A 854 50.12 -40.01 -12.61
N ALA A 855 48.80 -40.02 -12.79
CA ALA A 855 48.00 -41.05 -13.51
C ALA A 855 47.74 -42.49 -12.95
N ASN A 856 46.48 -42.93 -13.11
CA ASN A 856 45.97 -44.24 -13.59
C ASN A 856 44.42 -44.25 -13.48
N GLY A 857 43.58 -44.74 -14.40
CA GLY A 857 43.76 -45.16 -15.80
C GLY A 857 42.48 -45.82 -16.40
N ALA A 858 42.19 -45.56 -17.70
CA ALA A 858 41.28 -46.26 -18.67
C ALA A 858 39.81 -46.65 -18.28
N GLY A 859 38.80 -46.78 -19.16
CA GLY A 859 38.60 -46.64 -20.63
C GLY A 859 37.09 -46.98 -20.96
N LEU A 860 36.54 -47.07 -22.18
CA LEU A 860 37.04 -46.81 -23.54
C LEU A 860 35.89 -46.69 -24.59
N ARG A 861 35.84 -45.57 -25.34
CA ARG A 861 35.46 -45.32 -26.77
C ARG A 861 34.57 -46.28 -27.61
N ARG A 862 33.66 -45.67 -28.42
CA ARG A 862 33.51 -45.66 -29.93
C ARG A 862 32.01 -45.48 -30.32
N SER A 863 31.53 -44.94 -31.47
CA SER A 863 31.93 -44.03 -32.57
C SER A 863 31.06 -44.37 -33.82
N THR A 864 30.88 -43.45 -34.79
CA THR A 864 30.25 -43.58 -36.15
C THR A 864 28.77 -43.14 -36.31
N ARG A 865 28.26 -42.60 -37.44
CA ARG A 865 28.87 -41.99 -38.66
C ARG A 865 27.83 -41.10 -39.42
N LEU A 866 28.34 -40.26 -40.33
CA LEU A 866 27.65 -39.42 -41.33
C LEU A 866 26.63 -40.13 -42.23
N ARG A 867 25.65 -39.36 -42.76
CA ARG A 867 25.18 -39.46 -44.17
C ARG A 867 24.49 -38.18 -44.67
N GLU A 868 25.01 -37.60 -45.75
CA GLU A 868 24.26 -36.67 -46.62
C GLU A 868 23.41 -37.45 -47.65
N LYS A 869 22.34 -36.82 -48.14
CA LYS A 869 22.02 -36.74 -49.58
C LYS A 869 20.84 -35.81 -49.86
N ALA A 870 21.02 -34.87 -50.78
CA ALA A 870 19.94 -34.07 -51.36
C ALA A 870 19.30 -34.78 -52.57
N ARG A 871 18.00 -34.55 -52.80
CA ARG A 871 17.39 -34.62 -54.15
C ARG A 871 16.04 -33.87 -54.21
N ASN A 872 15.79 -33.27 -55.37
CA ASN A 872 14.64 -32.40 -55.65
C ASN A 872 13.31 -33.15 -55.82
N GLY A 873 12.19 -32.45 -55.56
CA GLY A 873 11.19 -32.25 -56.61
C GLY A 873 9.83 -32.97 -56.54
N ARG A 874 8.81 -32.23 -56.04
CA ARG A 874 7.41 -32.07 -56.55
C ARG A 874 6.46 -33.28 -56.72
N LEU A 875 5.20 -33.05 -56.29
CA LEU A 875 3.92 -33.66 -56.76
C LEU A 875 3.73 -35.17 -56.45
N THR A 876 2.61 -35.72 -55.94
CA THR A 876 1.31 -35.30 -55.37
C THR A 876 0.96 -36.35 -54.26
N ARG A 877 -0.14 -36.40 -53.48
CA ARG A 877 -1.55 -35.98 -53.64
C ARG A 877 -2.27 -36.12 -52.28
N ARG A 878 -3.35 -35.35 -52.07
CA ARG A 878 -4.43 -35.46 -51.04
C ARG A 878 -4.41 -36.67 -50.06
N GLY A 879 -4.56 -36.38 -48.76
CA GLY A 879 -5.14 -37.32 -47.79
C GLY A 879 -4.93 -36.89 -46.32
N SER A 880 -6.00 -37.02 -45.49
CA SER A 880 -6.07 -36.84 -44.01
C SER A 880 -5.57 -35.49 -43.43
N ARG A 881 -6.38 -34.68 -42.72
CA ARG A 881 -7.11 -34.90 -41.44
C ARG A 881 -6.20 -35.25 -40.27
N GLY A 882 -6.35 -34.48 -39.19
CA GLY A 882 -5.48 -34.41 -38.01
C GLY A 882 -5.16 -32.94 -37.80
#